data_AF-A0A373GKC5-F1
#
_entry.id   AF-A0A373GKC5-F1
#
_cell.length_a   1.000
_cell.length_b   1.000
_cell.length_c   1.000
_cell.angle_alpha   90.00
_cell.angle_beta   90.00
_cell.angle_gamma   90.00
#
_symmetry.space_group_name_H-M   'P 1'
#
loop_
_entity.id
_entity.type
_entity.pdbx_description
1 polymer ?
#
loop_
_entity_poly.entity_id
_entity_poly.type
_entity_poly.pdbx_seq_one_letter_code
_entity_poly.pdbx_strand_id
1 'polypeptide(L)'
;MKEYRIMILLVSTLFTIAMSCSSQLDNEDFSDMIGKGQNYTPPPVPVEEPTLKDKEGWKIDSIDGKSFIWYSYNKSAFNARQQVNVLEIDLSSPDYELEFVSAPQLDSLSSVALKHDAVAGINGTYELEASFVKVNGSIISPITLPEGHLRYWKHEGAIAYDGYKVEIGYGTKESYSYNSMPNIFSGAPVLIDDYQPVGETFIGDITGINLNSLDGEDYRRHQGVRHPRTAVALTEQNKLLLVTVDGRADLAAGMTAKELTSFINQYFKPQHALNVDGGGSTTMYIRDSNLSATDVVNYPCDNKKFDHYGQRSVRTFILVKKHSNGQLFDSGDGSEDNPYIIKTARHMQDMHKVNYSKGMVYFRMEADVNMSGIDWQALNVSEPYDRLVHFDGNGHVIKGLKSQGNYASLFGVLCGVCKNLGIVDADIVAQNGGGILAGYVGIKIPTSDVLTGSVENCYTSGKVSGFDIIGGISGNIGKPSGSVYSSIKNCYSTATVTAKNETGNSRAGGIVGIVWAGGILENCYAAGEVISMNSGAAGIGAYFDTAPKRCVALNKLVENKKNGVNLGRIAAFMGAANMTVVDCWATDDMKILNAGVPKTEFSGELVGVKQPHDGETKSKEFLSNMQNYLDAGWGNSWYYKVNAKGYPILLWQYNREDYNTDITGH
;
A
#
# COMPACT_ATOMS: atom_id res chain seq x y z
N MET A 1 45.79 -4.06 -52.83
CA MET A 1 46.80 -3.05 -52.46
C MET A 1 46.45 -2.53 -51.08
N LYS A 2 47.30 -2.87 -50.09
CA LYS A 2 47.62 -2.22 -48.79
C LYS A 2 46.45 -1.59 -47.99
N GLU A 3 46.07 -2.13 -46.82
CA GLU A 3 46.72 -1.91 -45.49
C GLU A 3 46.74 -0.41 -45.08
N TYR A 4 46.38 0.07 -43.88
CA TYR A 4 46.24 -0.50 -42.52
C TYR A 4 45.69 0.61 -41.56
N ARG A 5 44.92 0.20 -40.52
CA ARG A 5 45.01 0.60 -39.07
C ARG A 5 44.89 2.08 -38.61
N ILE A 6 43.87 2.37 -37.77
CA ILE A 6 43.89 2.89 -36.37
C ILE A 6 42.60 3.67 -36.07
N MET A 7 41.65 3.06 -35.33
CA MET A 7 40.75 3.70 -34.35
C MET A 7 39.75 2.68 -33.77
N ILE A 8 40.28 1.59 -33.20
CA ILE A 8 39.54 0.72 -32.26
C ILE A 8 40.52 0.43 -31.12
N LEU A 9 40.60 1.36 -30.16
CA LEU A 9 41.27 1.22 -28.86
C LEU A 9 41.14 2.56 -28.11
N LEU A 10 40.00 2.79 -27.45
CA LEU A 10 39.84 3.76 -26.35
C LEU A 10 38.43 3.66 -25.69
N VAL A 11 37.93 2.44 -25.46
CA VAL A 11 36.70 2.21 -24.64
C VAL A 11 36.95 1.17 -23.53
N SER A 12 38.19 0.72 -23.30
CA SER A 12 38.46 -0.40 -22.39
C SER A 12 39.48 -0.13 -21.28
N THR A 13 39.71 1.14 -20.89
CA THR A 13 40.60 1.47 -19.75
C THR A 13 40.13 2.72 -19.01
N LEU A 14 38.95 2.66 -18.39
CA LEU A 14 38.58 3.55 -17.27
C LEU A 14 37.61 2.92 -16.27
N PHE A 15 37.39 1.60 -16.36
CA PHE A 15 36.79 0.78 -15.32
C PHE A 15 37.89 -0.11 -14.74
N THR A 16 38.51 0.33 -13.63
CA THR A 16 39.22 -0.45 -12.59
C THR A 16 40.36 0.36 -11.95
N ILE A 17 40.03 1.36 -11.11
CA ILE A 17 40.68 1.56 -9.79
C ILE A 17 39.64 2.20 -8.88
N ALA A 18 38.97 1.38 -8.08
CA ALA A 18 38.33 1.83 -6.85
C ALA A 18 39.29 1.55 -5.69
N MET A 19 39.23 2.40 -4.66
CA MET A 19 39.84 2.28 -3.33
C MET A 19 41.27 2.82 -3.16
N SER A 20 41.37 4.11 -2.85
CA SER A 20 42.00 4.61 -1.60
C SER A 20 42.01 6.14 -1.60
N CYS A 21 41.94 6.72 -0.40
CA CYS A 21 41.91 8.16 -0.08
C CYS A 21 40.56 8.88 -0.21
N SER A 22 39.91 9.00 0.94
CA SER A 22 39.07 10.14 1.29
C SER A 22 39.91 11.44 1.20
N SER A 23 39.56 12.33 0.30
CA SER A 23 39.89 13.76 0.43
C SER A 23 38.78 14.57 -0.21
N GLN A 24 38.29 15.53 0.57
CA GLN A 24 37.31 16.55 0.19
C GLN A 24 37.70 17.17 -1.17
N LEU A 25 36.78 17.15 -2.13
CA LEU A 25 36.91 17.94 -3.35
C LEU A 25 36.47 19.37 -3.03
N ASP A 26 37.45 20.26 -2.99
CA ASP A 26 37.28 21.71 -2.88
C ASP A 26 36.80 22.23 -4.26
N ASN A 27 35.63 22.87 -4.29
CA ASN A 27 34.88 23.17 -5.51
C ASN A 27 35.08 24.61 -6.03
N GLU A 28 36.26 25.22 -5.84
CA GLU A 28 36.46 26.63 -6.25
C GLU A 28 36.98 26.82 -7.69
N ASP A 29 37.40 25.78 -8.43
CA ASP A 29 38.15 25.97 -9.70
C ASP A 29 37.45 25.52 -11.01
N PHE A 30 36.14 25.29 -11.02
CA PHE A 30 35.42 24.84 -12.25
C PHE A 30 34.54 25.91 -12.94
N SER A 31 34.52 27.17 -12.48
CA SER A 31 33.61 28.18 -13.06
C SER A 31 34.01 28.67 -14.46
N ASP A 32 35.25 28.48 -14.88
CA ASP A 32 35.82 29.22 -16.03
C ASP A 32 35.98 28.39 -17.32
N MET A 33 35.51 27.13 -17.37
CA MET A 33 35.76 26.24 -18.51
C MET A 33 34.54 25.78 -19.34
N ILE A 34 33.34 26.33 -19.13
CA ILE A 34 32.20 26.09 -20.04
C ILE A 34 31.69 27.43 -20.57
N GLY A 35 32.07 27.74 -21.81
CA GLY A 35 31.59 28.90 -22.54
C GLY A 35 30.06 28.92 -22.61
N LYS A 36 29.51 30.13 -22.47
CA LYS A 36 28.08 30.47 -22.57
C LYS A 36 27.44 29.85 -23.82
N GLY A 37 26.89 28.65 -23.68
CA GLY A 37 25.98 28.05 -24.64
C GLY A 37 24.73 28.92 -24.71
N GLN A 38 24.35 29.33 -25.91
CA GLN A 38 23.12 30.08 -26.12
C GLN A 38 21.93 29.16 -25.77
N ASN A 39 21.26 29.47 -24.66
CA ASN A 39 20.08 28.76 -24.19
C ASN A 39 18.92 28.93 -25.19
N TYR A 40 18.61 27.87 -25.94
CA TYR A 40 17.29 27.72 -26.52
C TYR A 40 16.33 27.36 -25.39
N THR A 41 15.48 28.30 -24.98
CA THR A 41 14.35 28.04 -24.08
C THR A 41 13.10 27.79 -24.94
N PRO A 42 12.50 26.60 -24.89
CA PRO A 42 11.19 26.37 -25.49
C PRO A 42 10.16 27.38 -24.96
N PRO A 43 9.16 27.78 -25.76
CA PRO A 43 8.09 28.63 -25.26
C PRO A 43 7.38 27.95 -24.08
N PRO A 44 6.98 28.71 -23.03
CA PRO A 44 6.33 28.15 -21.86
C PRO A 44 5.05 27.40 -22.25
N VAL A 45 4.87 26.20 -21.70
CA VAL A 45 3.61 25.46 -21.87
C VAL A 45 2.49 26.26 -21.19
N PRO A 46 1.35 26.52 -21.86
CA PRO A 46 0.22 27.21 -21.24
C PRO A 46 -0.27 26.46 -20.00
N VAL A 47 -0.55 27.19 -18.91
CA VAL A 47 -1.04 26.62 -17.65
C VAL A 47 -2.56 26.49 -17.68
N GLU A 48 -3.08 25.27 -17.56
CA GLU A 48 -4.49 25.00 -17.31
C GLU A 48 -4.80 25.19 -15.81
N GLU A 49 -5.48 26.28 -15.43
CA GLU A 49 -6.05 26.53 -14.08
C GLU A 49 -5.07 26.44 -12.86
N PRO A 50 -4.22 27.47 -12.63
CA PRO A 50 -3.30 27.49 -11.50
C PRO A 50 -4.03 27.63 -10.15
N THR A 51 -3.51 27.00 -9.09
CA THR A 51 -4.02 27.19 -7.71
C THR A 51 -3.84 28.63 -7.24
N LEU A 52 -2.76 29.28 -7.69
CA LEU A 52 -2.40 30.65 -7.34
C LEU A 52 -3.54 31.63 -7.63
N LYS A 53 -4.08 32.27 -6.58
CA LYS A 53 -5.24 33.17 -6.63
C LYS A 53 -4.88 34.58 -7.09
N ASP A 54 -3.77 35.11 -6.57
CA ASP A 54 -3.23 36.42 -6.94
C ASP A 54 -1.89 36.23 -7.65
N LYS A 55 -1.84 36.63 -8.92
CA LYS A 55 -0.68 36.44 -9.80
C LYS A 55 0.30 37.61 -9.73
N GLU A 56 -0.04 38.69 -9.03
CA GLU A 56 0.83 39.87 -9.00
C GLU A 56 2.17 39.56 -8.33
N GLY A 57 3.26 39.73 -9.09
CA GLY A 57 4.62 39.48 -8.58
C GLY A 57 5.08 38.03 -8.64
N TRP A 58 4.26 37.13 -9.17
CA TRP A 58 4.61 35.74 -9.40
C TRP A 58 5.01 35.51 -10.85
N LYS A 59 6.07 34.73 -11.04
CA LYS A 59 6.36 34.03 -12.29
C LYS A 59 5.78 32.61 -12.17
N ILE A 60 5.21 32.11 -13.26
CA ILE A 60 4.58 30.80 -13.34
C ILE A 60 5.24 30.03 -14.49
N ASP A 61 5.95 28.97 -14.16
CA ASP A 61 6.61 28.07 -15.10
C ASP A 61 5.88 26.72 -15.06
N SER A 62 5.19 26.39 -16.15
CA SER A 62 4.55 25.08 -16.28
C SER A 62 5.57 24.04 -16.72
N ILE A 63 5.69 22.94 -15.98
CA ILE A 63 6.64 21.87 -16.30
C ILE A 63 5.99 20.87 -17.26
N ASP A 64 4.69 20.61 -17.13
CA ASP A 64 3.94 19.68 -18.00
C ASP A 64 2.64 20.25 -18.60
N GLY A 65 2.34 21.53 -18.37
CA GLY A 65 1.14 22.22 -18.83
C GLY A 65 -0.02 22.24 -17.82
N LYS A 66 -0.03 21.33 -16.83
CA LYS A 66 -1.25 21.09 -16.06
C LYS A 66 -1.05 20.62 -14.62
N SER A 67 -0.34 19.53 -14.42
CA SER A 67 -0.29 18.81 -13.15
C SER A 67 0.99 19.06 -12.37
N PHE A 68 1.95 19.76 -12.97
CA PHE A 68 3.23 20.09 -12.36
C PHE A 68 3.65 21.52 -12.70
N ILE A 69 3.49 22.43 -11.74
CA ILE A 69 3.63 23.88 -11.94
C ILE A 69 4.57 24.46 -10.89
N TRP A 70 5.56 25.22 -11.32
CA TRP A 70 6.47 25.94 -10.45
C TRP A 70 6.16 27.43 -10.45
N TYR A 71 5.92 27.98 -9.27
CA TYR A 71 5.72 29.39 -9.02
C TYR A 71 6.95 29.98 -8.32
N SER A 72 7.42 31.13 -8.79
CA SER A 72 8.49 31.88 -8.13
C SER A 72 8.08 33.33 -7.86
N TYR A 73 8.35 33.80 -6.64
CA TYR A 73 8.04 35.15 -6.16
C TYR A 73 9.33 35.85 -5.73
N ASN A 74 9.58 37.03 -6.29
CA ASN A 74 10.73 37.87 -5.97
C ASN A 74 10.29 39.33 -5.85
N LYS A 75 9.67 39.66 -4.71
CA LYS A 75 9.17 40.99 -4.38
C LYS A 75 9.19 41.23 -2.87
N SER A 76 8.85 42.45 -2.46
CA SER A 76 8.70 42.80 -1.06
C SER A 76 7.35 42.33 -0.51
N ALA A 77 7.36 41.63 0.62
CA ALA A 77 6.20 41.34 1.44
C ALA A 77 6.55 41.54 2.92
N PHE A 78 5.57 41.96 3.74
CA PHE A 78 5.79 42.25 5.16
C PHE A 78 6.94 43.24 5.41
N ASN A 79 7.09 44.27 4.56
CA ASN A 79 8.17 45.27 4.64
C ASN A 79 9.60 44.69 4.52
N ALA A 80 9.78 43.55 3.85
CA ALA A 80 11.10 43.03 3.49
C ALA A 80 11.10 42.30 2.15
N ARG A 81 12.27 42.16 1.54
CA ARG A 81 12.43 41.34 0.33
C ARG A 81 12.24 39.87 0.66
N GLN A 82 11.45 39.20 -0.16
CA GLN A 82 11.19 37.76 -0.06
C GLN A 82 11.56 37.08 -1.37
N GLN A 83 12.10 35.86 -1.23
CA GLN A 83 12.26 34.90 -2.33
C GLN A 83 11.48 33.66 -1.94
N VAL A 84 10.47 33.31 -2.74
CA VAL A 84 9.61 32.16 -2.45
C VAL A 84 9.50 31.31 -3.70
N ASN A 85 9.65 30.00 -3.53
CA ASN A 85 9.33 29.01 -4.54
C ASN A 85 8.19 28.14 -4.05
N VAL A 86 7.21 27.90 -4.92
CA VAL A 86 6.10 26.97 -4.67
C VAL A 86 6.02 26.00 -5.83
N LEU A 87 6.09 24.71 -5.55
CA LEU A 87 5.88 23.66 -6.53
C LEU A 87 4.51 23.01 -6.28
N GLU A 88 3.63 23.09 -7.25
CA GLU A 88 2.32 22.44 -7.24
C GLU A 88 2.38 21.11 -7.97
N ILE A 89 1.87 20.08 -7.31
CA ILE A 89 1.68 18.73 -7.86
C ILE A 89 0.21 18.37 -7.71
N ASP A 90 -0.47 18.09 -8.82
CA ASP A 90 -1.82 17.50 -8.81
C ASP A 90 -1.71 15.99 -8.56
N LEU A 91 -2.00 15.57 -7.33
CA LEU A 91 -1.91 14.15 -6.92
C LEU A 91 -3.09 13.31 -7.44
N SER A 92 -4.06 13.92 -8.12
CA SER A 92 -5.07 13.19 -8.88
C SER A 92 -4.51 12.73 -10.23
N SER A 93 -3.41 13.33 -10.70
CA SER A 93 -2.71 12.89 -11.89
C SER A 93 -1.99 11.57 -11.63
N PRO A 94 -2.11 10.58 -12.52
CA PRO A 94 -1.35 9.33 -12.41
C PRO A 94 0.13 9.50 -12.78
N ASP A 95 0.57 10.69 -13.21
CA ASP A 95 1.92 10.91 -13.71
C ASP A 95 2.93 11.23 -12.61
N TYR A 96 2.48 11.55 -11.39
CA TYR A 96 3.38 11.88 -10.28
C TYR A 96 2.99 11.16 -8.99
N GLU A 97 4.01 10.75 -8.24
CA GLU A 97 3.88 10.24 -6.88
C GLU A 97 4.88 10.92 -5.95
N LEU A 98 4.64 10.78 -4.65
CA LEU A 98 5.56 11.24 -3.62
C LEU A 98 6.41 10.08 -3.10
N GLU A 99 7.68 10.33 -2.86
CA GLU A 99 8.54 9.41 -2.12
C GLU A 99 9.04 10.09 -0.85
N PHE A 100 8.74 9.50 0.30
CA PHE A 100 9.22 9.96 1.60
C PHE A 100 10.52 9.21 1.89
N VAL A 101 11.63 9.94 1.97
CA VAL A 101 12.95 9.33 2.14
C VAL A 101 13.51 9.69 3.51
N SER A 102 13.95 8.68 4.26
CA SER A 102 14.85 8.84 5.40
C SER A 102 16.21 8.24 5.06
N ALA A 103 17.18 9.10 4.78
CA ALA A 103 18.53 8.67 4.45
C ALA A 103 19.22 8.05 5.67
N PRO A 104 20.06 7.02 5.51
CA PRO A 104 20.77 6.38 6.61
C PRO A 104 21.86 7.30 7.20
N GLN A 105 22.40 8.21 6.39
CA GLN A 105 23.38 9.24 6.77
C GLN A 105 22.89 10.62 6.29
N LEU A 106 23.52 11.69 6.79
CA LEU A 106 23.25 13.04 6.29
C LEU A 106 23.67 13.13 4.82
N ASP A 107 22.79 13.67 3.98
CA ASP A 107 23.06 13.89 2.56
C ASP A 107 22.33 15.14 2.06
N SER A 108 22.75 15.67 0.92
CA SER A 108 22.12 16.84 0.30
C SER A 108 20.86 16.45 -0.50
N LEU A 109 19.88 17.35 -0.60
CA LEU A 109 18.64 17.08 -1.33
C LEU A 109 18.91 16.70 -2.79
N SER A 110 19.77 17.45 -3.49
CA SER A 110 20.10 17.18 -4.90
C SER A 110 20.72 15.79 -5.11
N SER A 111 21.64 15.37 -4.23
CA SER A 111 22.25 14.03 -4.25
C SER A 111 21.20 12.93 -4.03
N VAL A 112 20.31 13.10 -3.06
CA VAL A 112 19.25 12.13 -2.76
C VAL A 112 18.22 12.08 -3.90
N ALA A 113 17.79 13.23 -4.43
CA ALA A 113 16.88 13.29 -5.56
C ALA A 113 17.44 12.56 -6.79
N LEU A 114 18.73 12.73 -7.08
CA LEU A 114 19.41 12.02 -8.16
C LEU A 114 19.43 10.49 -7.93
N LYS A 115 19.76 10.03 -6.72
CA LYS A 115 19.80 8.60 -6.36
C LYS A 115 18.43 7.92 -6.45
N HIS A 116 17.37 8.66 -6.21
CA HIS A 116 15.98 8.17 -6.19
C HIS A 116 15.25 8.37 -7.52
N ASP A 117 15.93 8.94 -8.53
CA ASP A 117 15.32 9.32 -9.79
C ASP A 117 14.07 10.23 -9.60
N ALA A 118 14.18 11.21 -8.70
CA ALA A 118 13.14 12.20 -8.44
C ALA A 118 13.21 13.40 -9.40
N VAL A 119 12.06 13.86 -9.89
CA VAL A 119 11.95 15.04 -10.77
C VAL A 119 11.88 16.36 -9.98
N ALA A 120 11.53 16.29 -8.71
CA ALA A 120 11.65 17.41 -7.78
C ALA A 120 11.71 16.94 -6.33
N GLY A 121 11.92 17.87 -5.39
CA GLY A 121 11.77 17.58 -3.97
C GLY A 121 12.07 18.79 -3.09
N ILE A 122 11.82 18.59 -1.79
CA ILE A 122 12.20 19.51 -0.71
C ILE A 122 12.83 18.73 0.45
N ASN A 123 13.51 19.44 1.34
CA ASN A 123 13.88 18.86 2.64
C ASN A 123 12.63 18.46 3.45
N GLY A 124 12.80 17.49 4.36
CA GLY A 124 11.73 16.93 5.18
C GLY A 124 11.61 17.55 6.58
N THR A 125 11.36 16.67 7.57
CA THR A 125 11.18 17.03 8.97
C THR A 125 12.49 17.48 9.65
N TYR A 126 12.37 17.91 10.90
CA TYR A 126 13.45 18.32 11.78
C TYR A 126 14.38 17.16 12.16
N GLU A 127 15.22 17.34 13.18
CA GLU A 127 16.06 16.27 13.70
C GLU A 127 15.25 15.07 14.21
N LEU A 128 15.74 13.85 13.95
CA LEU A 128 14.98 12.63 14.20
C LEU A 128 14.49 12.49 15.64
N GLU A 129 15.29 12.86 16.63
CA GLU A 129 14.91 12.75 18.05
C GLU A 129 13.67 13.60 18.43
N ALA A 130 13.46 14.71 17.72
CA ALA A 130 12.35 15.63 17.95
C ALA A 130 11.15 15.37 17.03
N SER A 131 11.25 14.41 16.11
CA SER A 131 10.29 14.21 15.03
C SER A 131 9.81 12.77 14.94
N PHE A 132 8.56 12.62 14.50
CA PHE A 132 8.03 11.32 14.10
C PHE A 132 8.35 11.08 12.62
N VAL A 133 8.98 9.95 12.33
CA VAL A 133 9.37 9.56 10.97
C VAL A 133 8.96 8.13 10.74
N LYS A 134 8.04 7.93 9.79
CA LYS A 134 7.62 6.61 9.29
C LYS A 134 7.75 6.61 7.77
N VAL A 135 8.39 5.57 7.24
CA VAL A 135 8.60 5.39 5.79
C VAL A 135 8.28 3.94 5.46
N ASN A 136 7.47 3.71 4.42
CA ASN A 136 7.08 2.37 3.96
C ASN A 136 6.57 1.45 5.09
N GLY A 137 5.77 2.02 5.99
CA GLY A 137 5.21 1.30 7.15
C GLY A 137 6.15 1.16 8.35
N SER A 138 7.45 1.42 8.18
CA SER A 138 8.47 1.28 9.23
C SER A 138 8.67 2.59 9.99
N ILE A 139 8.56 2.55 11.32
CA ILE A 139 8.85 3.71 12.18
C ILE A 139 10.38 3.82 12.32
N ILE A 140 10.94 4.88 11.74
CA ILE A 140 12.36 5.21 11.80
C ILE A 140 12.68 6.03 13.05
N SER A 141 11.78 6.94 13.43
CA SER A 141 11.88 7.68 14.68
C SER A 141 10.51 7.85 15.34
N PRO A 142 10.31 7.39 16.59
CA PRO A 142 9.04 7.48 17.29
C PRO A 142 8.92 8.74 18.17
N ILE A 143 9.73 9.78 17.96
CA ILE A 143 9.97 10.89 18.91
C ILE A 143 10.62 10.37 20.20
N THR A 144 11.88 10.74 20.43
CA THR A 144 12.65 10.26 21.59
C THR A 144 12.88 11.34 22.65
N LEU A 145 12.63 12.61 22.33
CA LEU A 145 12.70 13.69 23.31
C LEU A 145 11.56 13.58 24.34
N PRO A 146 11.84 13.83 25.63
CA PRO A 146 10.81 13.84 26.66
C PRO A 146 9.94 15.10 26.57
N GLU A 147 8.69 15.00 27.03
CA GLU A 147 7.80 16.14 27.18
C GLU A 147 8.44 17.22 28.08
N GLY A 148 8.26 18.49 27.70
CA GLY A 148 8.91 19.64 28.36
C GLY A 148 10.34 19.92 27.88
N HIS A 149 10.94 19.08 27.06
CA HIS A 149 12.19 19.42 26.36
C HIS A 149 11.97 20.61 25.43
N LEU A 150 12.95 21.52 25.32
CA LEU A 150 12.82 22.77 24.57
C LEU A 150 12.44 22.58 23.08
N ARG A 151 12.85 21.45 22.49
CA ARG A 151 12.60 21.07 21.09
C ARG A 151 11.35 20.19 20.89
N TYR A 152 10.59 19.90 21.95
CA TYR A 152 9.44 19.00 21.91
C TYR A 152 8.28 19.52 21.03
N TRP A 153 8.21 20.82 20.75
CA TRP A 153 7.15 21.40 19.92
C TRP A 153 7.22 21.02 18.42
N LYS A 154 8.31 20.39 17.95
CA LYS A 154 8.62 20.13 16.53
C LYS A 154 7.77 19.05 15.85
N HIS A 155 6.73 18.54 16.52
CA HIS A 155 5.89 17.44 16.04
C HIS A 155 4.40 17.60 16.41
N GLU A 156 3.88 18.83 16.47
CA GLU A 156 2.44 19.05 16.75
C GLU A 156 1.52 18.67 15.57
N GLY A 157 2.05 18.62 14.36
CA GLY A 157 1.35 18.20 13.16
C GLY A 157 2.17 17.24 12.32
N ALA A 158 1.54 16.66 11.30
CA ALA A 158 2.23 15.78 10.35
C ALA A 158 1.63 15.88 8.94
N ILE A 159 2.47 15.58 7.95
CA ILE A 159 2.04 15.17 6.62
C ILE A 159 2.15 13.64 6.53
N ALA A 160 1.08 13.01 6.04
CA ALA A 160 1.01 11.58 5.83
C ALA A 160 0.61 11.25 4.39
N TYR A 161 1.10 10.11 3.87
CA TYR A 161 0.88 9.68 2.50
C TYR A 161 0.83 8.15 2.37
N ASP A 162 -0.16 7.62 1.66
CA ASP A 162 -0.34 6.18 1.41
C ASP A 162 0.02 5.71 -0.01
N GLY A 163 0.51 6.60 -0.87
CA GLY A 163 0.67 6.30 -2.31
C GLY A 163 -0.44 6.88 -3.17
N TYR A 164 -1.54 7.37 -2.58
CA TYR A 164 -2.69 7.91 -3.30
C TYR A 164 -3.23 9.20 -2.68
N LYS A 165 -3.39 9.22 -1.36
CA LYS A 165 -3.96 10.32 -0.59
C LYS A 165 -2.89 10.94 0.31
N VAL A 166 -2.85 12.26 0.32
CA VAL A 166 -2.11 13.04 1.32
C VAL A 166 -3.08 13.53 2.39
N GLU A 167 -2.64 13.49 3.65
CA GLU A 167 -3.32 14.13 4.78
C GLU A 167 -2.32 15.04 5.51
N ILE A 168 -2.79 16.22 5.92
CA ILE A 168 -2.02 17.18 6.73
C ILE A 168 -2.90 17.61 7.89
N GLY A 169 -2.37 17.55 9.12
CA GLY A 169 -3.11 18.00 10.30
C GLY A 169 -2.37 17.78 11.60
N TYR A 170 -3.04 18.08 12.71
CA TYR A 170 -2.54 17.86 14.07
C TYR A 170 -2.37 16.37 14.38
N GLY A 171 -1.46 16.06 15.32
CA GLY A 171 -1.39 14.73 15.91
C GLY A 171 -0.49 14.66 17.14
N THR A 172 -0.34 13.44 17.65
CA THR A 172 0.50 13.12 18.80
C THR A 172 1.37 11.90 18.49
N LYS A 173 2.38 11.66 19.32
CA LYS A 173 3.21 10.45 19.25
C LYS A 173 2.38 9.17 19.14
N GLU A 174 1.32 9.06 19.96
CA GLU A 174 0.41 7.92 19.96
C GLU A 174 -0.39 7.87 18.66
N SER A 175 -0.99 8.99 18.25
CA SER A 175 -1.82 9.01 17.04
C SER A 175 -1.00 8.64 15.80
N TYR A 176 0.25 9.10 15.70
CA TYR A 176 1.14 8.74 14.59
C TYR A 176 1.52 7.25 14.60
N SER A 177 1.76 6.68 15.78
CA SER A 177 2.14 5.27 15.92
C SER A 177 1.00 4.32 15.49
N TYR A 178 -0.25 4.67 15.80
CA TYR A 178 -1.43 3.89 15.42
C TYR A 178 -1.98 4.23 14.04
N ASN A 179 -1.48 5.29 13.39
CA ASN A 179 -1.94 5.69 12.07
C ASN A 179 -1.52 4.64 11.01
N SER A 180 -2.49 4.21 10.19
CA SER A 180 -2.28 3.22 9.13
C SER A 180 -1.47 3.73 7.95
N MET A 181 -1.33 5.06 7.79
CA MET A 181 -0.54 5.66 6.72
C MET A 181 0.91 5.12 6.77
N PRO A 182 1.44 4.63 5.64
CA PRO A 182 2.77 4.03 5.58
C PRO A 182 3.88 5.07 5.64
N ASN A 183 3.62 6.32 5.21
CA ASN A 183 4.59 7.40 5.23
C ASN A 183 4.05 8.56 6.08
N ILE A 184 4.82 9.00 7.07
CA ILE A 184 4.45 10.09 7.99
C ILE A 184 5.71 10.85 8.37
N PHE A 185 5.74 12.16 8.09
CA PHE A 185 6.73 13.10 8.65
C PHE A 185 6.01 14.14 9.51
N SER A 186 6.40 14.24 10.78
CA SER A 186 5.89 15.31 11.64
C SER A 186 6.49 16.68 11.25
N GLY A 187 5.85 17.74 11.71
CA GLY A 187 6.30 19.11 11.53
C GLY A 187 5.65 20.03 12.55
N ALA A 188 6.02 21.30 12.49
CA ALA A 188 5.46 22.35 13.33
C ALA A 188 5.87 23.75 12.81
N PRO A 189 5.02 24.77 12.97
CA PRO A 189 3.63 24.63 13.40
C PRO A 189 2.70 24.16 12.26
N VAL A 190 1.51 23.69 12.63
CA VAL A 190 0.38 23.64 11.69
C VAL A 190 0.06 25.09 11.31
N LEU A 191 0.06 25.38 10.01
CA LEU A 191 -0.12 26.73 9.48
C LEU A 191 -1.59 26.99 9.18
N ILE A 192 -2.23 26.06 8.47
CA ILE A 192 -3.64 26.13 8.08
C ILE A 192 -4.30 24.80 8.43
N ASP A 193 -5.45 24.86 9.09
CA ASP A 193 -6.29 23.70 9.41
C ASP A 193 -7.73 23.98 9.02
N ASP A 194 -8.27 23.19 8.10
CA ASP A 194 -9.60 23.37 7.49
C ASP A 194 -9.88 24.84 7.10
N TYR A 195 -8.99 25.37 6.26
CA TYR A 195 -8.97 26.76 5.77
C TYR A 195 -8.73 27.84 6.84
N GLN A 196 -8.56 27.48 8.12
CA GLN A 196 -8.28 28.44 9.19
C GLN A 196 -6.77 28.67 9.34
N PRO A 197 -6.28 29.92 9.32
CA PRO A 197 -4.85 30.25 9.43
C PRO A 197 -4.34 30.17 10.88
N VAL A 198 -4.40 28.98 11.47
CA VAL A 198 -4.06 28.71 12.88
C VAL A 198 -2.60 29.03 13.25
N GLY A 199 -1.68 29.00 12.28
CA GLY A 199 -0.26 29.32 12.52
C GLY A 199 -0.01 30.80 12.86
N GLU A 200 -0.96 31.70 12.62
CA GLU A 200 -0.83 33.12 12.97
C GLU A 200 -0.78 33.38 14.48
N THR A 201 -1.31 32.44 15.28
CA THR A 201 -1.42 32.55 16.75
C THR A 201 -0.50 31.58 17.49
N PHE A 202 0.26 30.74 16.78
CA PHE A 202 1.09 29.68 17.35
C PHE A 202 2.02 30.12 18.50
N ILE A 203 2.70 31.26 18.34
CA ILE A 203 3.64 31.76 19.37
C ILE A 203 2.97 32.47 20.55
N GLY A 204 1.64 32.64 20.51
CA GLY A 204 0.87 33.33 21.53
C GLY A 204 1.17 34.84 21.63
N ASP A 205 0.78 35.43 22.75
CA ASP A 205 1.09 36.83 23.07
C ASP A 205 2.54 36.97 23.55
N ILE A 206 3.33 37.72 22.79
CA ILE A 206 4.75 37.99 23.06
C ILE A 206 4.98 39.41 23.60
N THR A 207 3.92 40.13 23.98
CA THR A 207 4.01 41.49 24.51
C THR A 207 4.96 41.54 25.71
N GLY A 208 5.97 42.42 25.63
CA GLY A 208 6.99 42.58 26.67
C GLY A 208 8.12 41.53 26.65
N ILE A 209 8.11 40.58 25.72
CA ILE A 209 9.18 39.57 25.56
C ILE A 209 10.16 40.01 24.47
N ASN A 210 11.44 40.09 24.80
CA ASN A 210 12.51 40.20 23.80
C ASN A 210 12.81 38.82 23.22
N LEU A 211 12.28 38.50 22.04
CA LEU A 211 12.50 37.19 21.41
C LEU A 211 13.98 36.84 21.21
N ASN A 212 14.84 37.83 20.97
CA ASN A 212 16.26 37.59 20.71
C ASN A 212 17.05 37.16 21.96
N SER A 213 16.50 37.35 23.17
CA SER A 213 17.13 36.89 24.41
C SER A 213 16.73 35.46 24.81
N LEU A 214 15.71 34.89 24.15
CA LEU A 214 15.33 33.48 24.37
C LEU A 214 16.34 32.54 23.70
N ASP A 215 16.35 31.27 24.10
CA ASP A 215 17.13 30.24 23.41
C ASP A 215 16.70 30.10 21.93
N GLY A 216 17.62 29.76 21.03
CA GLY A 216 17.34 29.60 19.61
C GLY A 216 16.30 28.51 19.31
N GLU A 217 16.23 27.49 20.16
CA GLU A 217 15.29 26.37 20.04
C GLU A 217 13.95 26.62 20.74
N ASP A 218 13.82 27.72 21.47
CA ASP A 218 12.53 28.15 22.04
C ASP A 218 11.56 28.48 20.90
N TYR A 219 10.42 27.80 20.88
CA TYR A 219 9.45 27.94 19.79
C TYR A 219 9.02 29.39 19.53
N ARG A 220 8.96 30.23 20.57
CA ARG A 220 8.57 31.65 20.46
C ARG A 220 9.61 32.44 19.68
N ARG A 221 10.90 32.20 19.94
CA ARG A 221 11.97 32.81 19.15
C ARG A 221 12.03 32.17 17.77
N HIS A 222 12.12 30.84 17.71
CA HIS A 222 12.31 30.09 16.47
C HIS A 222 11.22 30.38 15.43
N GLN A 223 9.95 30.49 15.86
CA GLN A 223 8.83 30.78 14.98
C GLN A 223 8.44 32.26 14.92
N GLY A 224 8.84 33.06 15.92
CA GLY A 224 8.51 34.49 16.01
C GLY A 224 9.53 35.44 15.36
N VAL A 225 10.72 34.96 14.98
CA VAL A 225 11.67 35.72 14.16
C VAL A 225 11.76 35.16 12.74
N ARG A 226 12.28 35.98 11.82
CA ARG A 226 12.38 35.62 10.41
C ARG A 226 13.50 34.60 10.16
N HIS A 227 13.14 33.53 9.47
CA HIS A 227 14.06 32.50 9.00
C HIS A 227 13.66 32.06 7.59
N PRO A 228 14.58 31.40 6.85
CA PRO A 228 14.18 30.53 5.76
C PRO A 228 13.17 29.50 6.26
N ARG A 229 12.18 29.17 5.44
CA ARG A 229 11.08 28.26 5.80
C ARG A 229 10.85 27.22 4.71
N THR A 230 10.45 26.04 5.14
CA THR A 230 9.91 25.00 4.25
C THR A 230 8.54 24.60 4.76
N ALA A 231 7.57 24.47 3.86
CA ALA A 231 6.22 24.07 4.21
C ALA A 231 5.58 23.20 3.13
N VAL A 232 4.55 22.48 3.52
CA VAL A 232 3.68 21.71 2.63
C VAL A 232 2.24 22.18 2.81
N ALA A 233 1.47 22.24 1.73
CA ALA A 233 0.05 22.63 1.81
C ALA A 233 -0.81 21.84 0.83
N LEU A 234 -2.01 21.44 1.24
CA LEU A 234 -2.93 20.61 0.47
C LEU A 234 -4.20 21.41 0.15
N THR A 235 -4.56 21.47 -1.13
CA THR A 235 -5.83 22.05 -1.59
C THR A 235 -6.96 21.02 -1.52
N GLU A 236 -8.20 21.50 -1.56
CA GLU A 236 -9.40 20.65 -1.65
C GLU A 236 -9.42 19.78 -2.91
N GLN A 237 -8.77 20.23 -3.98
CA GLN A 237 -8.66 19.51 -5.26
C GLN A 237 -7.50 18.50 -5.29
N ASN A 238 -7.00 18.08 -4.12
CA ASN A 238 -5.89 17.14 -3.99
C ASN A 238 -4.60 17.60 -4.70
N LYS A 239 -4.36 18.92 -4.73
CA LYS A 239 -3.10 19.49 -5.20
C LYS A 239 -2.20 19.76 -4.01
N LEU A 240 -1.01 19.16 -4.00
CA LEU A 240 0.01 19.41 -2.99
C LEU A 240 0.94 20.54 -3.43
N LEU A 241 1.20 21.46 -2.52
CA LEU A 241 2.13 22.56 -2.68
C LEU A 241 3.36 22.29 -1.80
N LEU A 242 4.54 22.26 -2.41
CA LEU A 242 5.82 22.27 -1.70
C LEU A 242 6.36 23.69 -1.72
N VAL A 243 6.60 24.28 -0.56
CA VAL A 243 6.93 25.71 -0.40
C VAL A 243 8.31 25.85 0.21
N THR A 244 9.15 26.69 -0.40
CA THR A 244 10.41 27.16 0.22
C THR A 244 10.47 28.68 0.21
N VAL A 245 10.91 29.25 1.33
CA VAL A 245 11.16 30.69 1.51
C VAL A 245 12.62 30.85 1.89
N ASP A 246 13.40 31.56 1.08
CA ASP A 246 14.80 31.85 1.43
C ASP A 246 14.88 32.94 2.51
N GLY A 247 15.99 32.99 3.22
CA GLY A 247 16.16 33.89 4.35
C GLY A 247 17.62 34.11 4.73
N ARG A 248 17.86 35.01 5.70
CA ARG A 248 19.20 35.36 6.22
C ARG A 248 20.13 35.99 5.17
N ALA A 249 19.58 36.65 4.16
CA ALA A 249 20.33 37.41 3.16
C ALA A 249 19.67 38.78 2.90
N ASP A 250 20.44 39.75 2.40
CA ASP A 250 19.91 41.09 2.08
C ASP A 250 18.81 41.04 1.00
N LEU A 251 18.88 40.04 0.12
CA LEU A 251 17.92 39.81 -0.96
C LEU A 251 16.75 38.89 -0.55
N ALA A 252 16.80 38.29 0.64
CA ALA A 252 15.77 37.41 1.19
C ALA A 252 15.83 37.43 2.74
N ALA A 253 14.89 38.15 3.36
CA ALA A 253 14.87 38.24 4.83
C ALA A 253 14.37 36.95 5.50
N GLY A 254 13.50 36.20 4.82
CA GLY A 254 12.74 35.09 5.38
C GLY A 254 11.45 35.55 6.04
N MET A 255 10.74 34.62 6.66
CA MET A 255 9.43 34.84 7.27
C MET A 255 9.38 34.29 8.70
N THR A 256 8.59 34.94 9.55
CA THR A 256 8.06 34.32 10.78
C THR A 256 7.01 33.25 10.40
N ALA A 257 6.64 32.37 11.34
CA ALA A 257 5.54 31.42 11.08
C ALA A 257 4.21 32.12 10.78
N LYS A 258 3.95 33.26 11.45
CA LYS A 258 2.79 34.09 11.19
C LYS A 258 2.79 34.65 9.78
N GLU A 259 3.91 35.25 9.35
CA GLU A 259 4.06 35.78 7.99
C GLU A 259 3.91 34.68 6.93
N LEU A 260 4.52 33.51 7.14
CA LEU A 260 4.37 32.36 6.25
C LEU A 260 2.92 31.89 6.15
N THR A 261 2.21 31.81 7.28
CA THR A 261 0.80 31.43 7.34
C THR A 261 -0.06 32.41 6.53
N SER A 262 0.08 33.71 6.81
CA SER A 262 -0.66 34.75 6.08
C SER A 262 -0.33 34.74 4.58
N PHE A 263 0.94 34.50 4.22
CA PHE A 263 1.38 34.44 2.83
C PHE A 263 0.75 33.27 2.07
N ILE A 264 0.83 32.05 2.61
CA ILE A 264 0.23 30.86 1.99
C ILE A 264 -1.29 31.02 1.89
N ASN A 265 -1.94 31.51 2.96
CA ASN A 265 -3.38 31.73 2.99
C ASN A 265 -3.82 32.78 1.94
N GLN A 266 -3.09 33.88 1.81
CA GLN A 266 -3.40 34.93 0.83
C GLN A 266 -3.33 34.42 -0.61
N TYR A 267 -2.24 33.74 -0.97
CA TYR A 267 -1.93 33.42 -2.36
C TYR A 267 -2.54 32.11 -2.85
N PHE A 268 -2.71 31.10 -1.99
CA PHE A 268 -3.13 29.76 -2.40
C PHE A 268 -4.44 29.30 -1.77
N LYS A 269 -4.80 29.81 -0.58
CA LYS A 269 -5.99 29.38 0.19
C LYS A 269 -6.14 27.85 0.29
N PRO A 270 -5.10 27.10 0.70
CA PRO A 270 -5.19 25.65 0.82
C PRO A 270 -6.14 25.27 1.98
N GLN A 271 -6.61 24.02 1.97
CA GLN A 271 -7.42 23.46 3.04
C GLN A 271 -6.56 23.19 4.28
N HIS A 272 -5.34 22.66 4.09
CA HIS A 272 -4.41 22.37 5.17
C HIS A 272 -2.98 22.81 4.80
N ALA A 273 -2.18 23.22 5.78
CA ALA A 273 -0.77 23.53 5.58
C ALA A 273 0.06 23.29 6.86
N LEU A 274 1.30 22.85 6.69
CA LEU A 274 2.22 22.50 7.77
C LEU A 274 3.63 23.00 7.46
N ASN A 275 4.27 23.62 8.44
CA ASN A 275 5.69 23.95 8.37
C ASN A 275 6.54 22.71 8.73
N VAL A 276 7.61 22.47 7.96
CA VAL A 276 8.63 21.44 8.23
C VAL A 276 9.98 22.09 8.53
N ASP A 277 11.07 21.35 8.54
CA ASP A 277 12.37 21.92 8.91
C ASP A 277 12.76 23.06 7.97
N GLY A 278 13.29 24.13 8.55
CA GLY A 278 13.61 25.36 7.83
C GLY A 278 15.07 25.76 8.00
N GLY A 279 15.34 27.06 7.97
CA GLY A 279 16.68 27.57 8.19
C GLY A 279 17.67 27.07 7.13
N GLY A 280 18.82 26.53 7.57
CA GLY A 280 19.83 26.03 6.63
C GLY A 280 19.38 24.78 5.85
N SER A 281 18.33 24.09 6.32
CA SER A 281 17.77 22.92 5.65
C SER A 281 16.90 23.28 4.45
N THR A 282 16.37 24.52 4.38
CA THR A 282 15.44 24.95 3.32
C THR A 282 16.08 24.84 1.95
N THR A 283 15.63 23.83 1.19
CA THR A 283 16.13 23.53 -0.14
C THR A 283 14.98 22.99 -1.00
N MET A 284 14.89 23.45 -2.24
CA MET A 284 14.02 22.92 -3.29
C MET A 284 14.88 22.51 -4.48
N TYR A 285 14.61 21.31 -4.98
CA TYR A 285 15.21 20.72 -6.16
C TYR A 285 14.14 20.57 -7.25
N ILE A 286 14.45 20.96 -8.48
CA ILE A 286 13.62 20.71 -9.67
C ILE A 286 14.57 20.30 -10.79
N ARG A 287 14.43 19.05 -11.24
CA ARG A 287 15.28 18.46 -12.28
C ARG A 287 15.21 19.26 -13.58
N ASP A 288 16.35 19.40 -14.24
CA ASP A 288 16.50 20.10 -15.52
C ASP A 288 16.00 21.57 -15.46
N SER A 289 16.02 22.17 -14.26
CA SER A 289 15.68 23.59 -14.07
C SER A 289 16.68 24.52 -14.77
N ASN A 290 17.90 24.02 -15.02
CA ASN A 290 19.01 24.76 -15.61
C ASN A 290 19.43 26.02 -14.84
N LEU A 291 19.05 26.13 -13.56
CA LEU A 291 19.46 27.24 -12.68
C LEU A 291 20.82 27.02 -12.02
N SER A 292 21.20 25.76 -11.79
CA SER A 292 22.48 25.39 -11.18
C SER A 292 22.91 24.00 -11.65
N ALA A 293 24.18 23.66 -11.47
CA ALA A 293 24.70 22.32 -11.78
C ALA A 293 24.07 21.20 -10.91
N THR A 294 23.39 21.58 -9.83
CA THR A 294 22.73 20.67 -8.89
C THR A 294 21.21 20.71 -8.96
N ASP A 295 20.63 21.47 -9.92
CA ASP A 295 19.19 21.64 -10.10
C ASP A 295 18.43 22.17 -8.85
N VAL A 296 19.17 22.80 -7.92
CA VAL A 296 18.61 23.54 -6.81
C VAL A 296 18.13 24.89 -7.34
N VAL A 297 16.87 25.24 -7.02
CA VAL A 297 16.20 26.42 -7.58
C VAL A 297 16.08 27.59 -6.61
N ASN A 298 16.10 27.33 -5.30
CA ASN A 298 16.12 28.36 -4.27
C ASN A 298 17.56 28.77 -3.91
N TYR A 299 17.74 29.63 -2.91
CA TYR A 299 19.05 30.08 -2.42
C TYR A 299 19.31 29.60 -0.98
N PRO A 300 19.64 28.30 -0.78
CA PRO A 300 19.91 27.77 0.55
C PRO A 300 21.06 28.51 1.25
N CYS A 301 20.90 28.77 2.56
CA CYS A 301 21.75 29.74 3.25
C CYS A 301 22.93 29.13 4.05
N ASP A 302 23.15 27.82 4.03
CA ASP A 302 24.07 27.16 4.98
C ASP A 302 25.54 27.53 4.73
N ASN A 303 25.90 27.82 3.48
CA ASN A 303 27.22 28.34 3.09
C ASN A 303 27.39 29.86 3.31
N LYS A 304 26.35 30.55 3.80
CA LYS A 304 26.29 32.01 4.03
C LYS A 304 26.48 32.87 2.77
N LYS A 305 26.31 32.31 1.58
CA LYS A 305 26.32 33.01 0.29
C LYS A 305 24.91 33.01 -0.30
N PHE A 306 24.57 34.04 -1.07
CA PHE A 306 23.30 34.09 -1.79
C PHE A 306 23.47 33.41 -3.16
N ASP A 307 23.57 32.08 -3.15
CA ASP A 307 23.75 31.22 -4.33
C ASP A 307 22.93 29.92 -4.21
N HIS A 308 22.93 29.11 -5.26
CA HIS A 308 22.19 27.84 -5.31
C HIS A 308 22.92 26.66 -4.63
N TYR A 309 24.09 26.89 -4.01
CA TYR A 309 25.01 25.83 -3.59
C TYR A 309 25.08 25.64 -2.07
N GLY A 310 24.35 26.44 -1.28
CA GLY A 310 24.37 26.39 0.18
C GLY A 310 23.49 25.34 0.84
N GLN A 311 23.11 24.26 0.15
CA GLN A 311 22.18 23.25 0.68
C GLN A 311 22.83 22.47 1.83
N ARG A 312 22.12 22.32 2.95
CA ARG A 312 22.59 21.53 4.10
C ARG A 312 22.38 20.04 3.85
N SER A 313 23.29 19.21 4.37
CA SER A 313 23.06 17.77 4.46
C SER A 313 22.05 17.46 5.58
N VAL A 314 20.93 16.82 5.24
CA VAL A 314 19.83 16.48 6.17
C VAL A 314 19.48 14.99 6.09
N ARG A 315 18.56 14.53 6.95
CA ARG A 315 18.16 13.11 7.05
C ARG A 315 16.89 12.76 6.28
N THR A 316 16.01 13.72 6.03
CA THR A 316 14.67 13.42 5.50
C THR A 316 14.32 14.31 4.32
N PHE A 317 13.57 13.77 3.36
CA PHE A 317 13.23 14.42 2.09
C PHE A 317 11.83 14.00 1.63
N ILE A 318 11.10 14.95 1.07
CA ILE A 318 9.86 14.67 0.33
C ILE A 318 10.20 14.87 -1.14
N LEU A 319 10.26 13.77 -1.88
CA LEU A 319 10.60 13.76 -3.30
C LEU A 319 9.33 13.61 -4.13
N VAL A 320 9.38 14.13 -5.35
CA VAL A 320 8.37 13.92 -6.39
C VAL A 320 9.00 13.05 -7.46
N LYS A 321 8.38 11.92 -7.75
CA LYS A 321 8.76 11.07 -8.88
C LYS A 321 7.76 11.26 -10.00
N LYS A 322 8.27 11.22 -11.23
CA LYS A 322 7.43 11.18 -12.42
C LYS A 322 7.36 9.74 -12.89
N HIS A 323 6.15 9.23 -13.04
CA HIS A 323 5.93 7.96 -13.71
C HIS A 323 6.24 8.13 -15.20
N SER A 324 6.97 7.16 -15.75
CA SER A 324 7.28 7.11 -17.18
C SER A 324 5.96 7.02 -17.99
N ASN A 325 5.56 8.11 -18.64
CA ASN A 325 4.46 8.21 -19.63
C ASN A 325 3.24 7.30 -19.39
N GLY A 326 2.46 7.54 -18.34
CA GLY A 326 1.13 6.93 -18.17
C GLY A 326 1.10 5.42 -17.92
N GLN A 327 2.21 4.81 -17.48
CA GLN A 327 2.24 3.39 -17.09
C GLN A 327 1.54 3.20 -15.74
N LEU A 328 0.42 2.45 -15.75
CA LEU A 328 -0.37 2.09 -14.57
C LEU A 328 0.31 1.06 -13.65
N PHE A 329 1.37 0.42 -14.13
CA PHE A 329 2.07 -0.68 -13.48
C PHE A 329 3.57 -0.50 -13.67
N ASP A 330 4.37 -1.24 -12.89
CA ASP A 330 5.84 -1.19 -12.97
C ASP A 330 6.36 -1.48 -14.38
N SER A 331 5.69 -2.42 -15.07
CA SER A 331 5.91 -2.79 -16.45
C SER A 331 4.76 -3.67 -16.93
N GLY A 332 4.80 -4.11 -18.20
CA GLY A 332 3.79 -4.98 -18.80
C GLY A 332 2.73 -4.25 -19.61
N ASP A 333 2.04 -5.00 -20.47
CA ASP A 333 0.88 -4.53 -21.25
C ASP A 333 -0.40 -5.32 -20.92
N GLY A 334 -0.32 -6.26 -19.97
CA GLY A 334 -1.44 -7.08 -19.51
C GLY A 334 -1.75 -8.27 -20.40
N SER A 335 -0.91 -8.56 -21.40
CA SER A 335 -0.96 -9.80 -22.18
C SER A 335 -0.32 -10.97 -21.42
N GLU A 336 -0.55 -12.19 -21.90
CA GLU A 336 0.01 -13.41 -21.31
C GLU A 336 1.55 -13.41 -21.28
N ASP A 337 2.18 -13.00 -22.38
CA ASP A 337 3.64 -12.95 -22.51
C ASP A 337 4.25 -11.77 -21.73
N ASN A 338 3.46 -10.74 -21.45
CA ASN A 338 3.91 -9.49 -20.84
C ASN A 338 2.90 -8.97 -19.81
N PRO A 339 2.71 -9.69 -18.69
CA PRO A 339 1.71 -9.35 -17.67
C PRO A 339 2.03 -8.01 -17.02
N TYR A 340 0.98 -7.32 -16.55
CA TYR A 340 1.16 -6.13 -15.72
C TYR A 340 1.85 -6.49 -14.39
N ILE A 341 2.95 -5.80 -14.10
CA ILE A 341 3.80 -6.08 -12.93
C ILE A 341 3.36 -5.25 -11.71
N ILE A 342 3.00 -5.97 -10.65
CA ILE A 342 2.52 -5.42 -9.39
C ILE A 342 3.64 -5.49 -8.34
N LYS A 343 3.98 -4.34 -7.76
CA LYS A 343 4.96 -4.24 -6.65
C LYS A 343 4.46 -3.41 -5.48
N THR A 344 3.37 -2.65 -5.67
CA THR A 344 2.89 -1.67 -4.71
C THR A 344 1.38 -1.78 -4.55
N ALA A 345 0.86 -1.22 -3.45
CA ALA A 345 -0.57 -1.15 -3.21
C ALA A 345 -1.29 -0.29 -4.26
N ARG A 346 -0.59 0.68 -4.83
CA ARG A 346 -1.07 1.51 -5.92
C ARG A 346 -1.31 0.70 -7.20
N HIS A 347 -0.38 -0.17 -7.58
CA HIS A 347 -0.58 -1.07 -8.73
C HIS A 347 -1.82 -1.97 -8.55
N MET A 348 -2.09 -2.43 -7.32
CA MET A 348 -3.34 -3.14 -7.02
C MET A 348 -4.56 -2.27 -7.33
N GLN A 349 -4.59 -1.03 -6.83
CA GLN A 349 -5.70 -0.09 -7.11
C GLN A 349 -5.85 0.18 -8.62
N ASP A 350 -4.75 0.30 -9.35
CA ASP A 350 -4.74 0.55 -10.80
C ASP A 350 -5.32 -0.57 -11.65
N MET A 351 -5.49 -1.78 -11.10
CA MET A 351 -6.29 -2.84 -11.73
C MET A 351 -7.72 -2.37 -12.08
N HIS A 352 -8.28 -1.39 -11.35
CA HIS A 352 -9.59 -0.81 -11.63
C HIS A 352 -9.61 0.10 -12.86
N LYS A 353 -8.45 0.60 -13.29
CA LYS A 353 -8.29 1.51 -14.43
C LYS A 353 -7.98 0.78 -15.74
N VAL A 354 -7.67 -0.51 -15.67
CA VAL A 354 -7.36 -1.31 -16.85
C VAL A 354 -8.58 -1.46 -17.76
N ASN A 355 -8.33 -1.47 -19.07
CA ASN A 355 -9.33 -1.81 -20.07
C ASN A 355 -9.45 -3.34 -20.27
N TYR A 356 -10.53 -3.93 -19.75
CA TYR A 356 -10.84 -5.36 -19.88
C TYR A 356 -11.60 -5.74 -21.17
N SER A 357 -11.94 -4.78 -22.03
CA SER A 357 -12.73 -5.05 -23.26
C SER A 357 -12.02 -5.96 -24.28
N LYS A 358 -10.71 -6.16 -24.14
CA LYS A 358 -9.90 -6.99 -25.04
C LYS A 358 -9.81 -8.46 -24.62
N GLY A 359 -10.43 -8.84 -23.50
CA GLY A 359 -10.41 -10.19 -22.96
C GLY A 359 -9.65 -10.29 -21.64
N MET A 360 -9.10 -11.48 -21.38
CA MET A 360 -8.35 -11.78 -20.15
C MET A 360 -7.16 -10.84 -19.99
N VAL A 361 -7.03 -10.23 -18.81
CA VAL A 361 -5.87 -9.41 -18.45
C VAL A 361 -4.98 -10.18 -17.46
N TYR A 362 -3.69 -10.18 -17.73
CA TYR A 362 -2.68 -10.88 -16.95
C TYR A 362 -1.94 -9.94 -16.01
N PHE A 363 -1.88 -10.32 -14.73
CA PHE A 363 -1.14 -9.62 -13.69
C PHE A 363 -0.16 -10.57 -13.02
N ARG A 364 1.03 -10.07 -12.65
CA ARG A 364 2.01 -10.82 -11.87
C ARG A 364 2.61 -9.94 -10.77
N MET A 365 2.69 -10.47 -9.55
CA MET A 365 3.39 -9.80 -8.45
C MET A 365 4.91 -10.04 -8.54
N GLU A 366 5.69 -9.03 -8.19
CA GLU A 366 7.16 -9.10 -8.03
C GLU A 366 7.61 -8.53 -6.68
N ALA A 367 6.66 -8.20 -5.80
CA ALA A 367 6.89 -7.84 -4.41
C ALA A 367 5.64 -8.14 -3.57
N ASP A 368 5.84 -8.33 -2.27
CA ASP A 368 4.74 -8.34 -1.31
C ASP A 368 4.10 -6.96 -1.24
N VAL A 369 2.78 -6.91 -1.08
CA VAL A 369 2.01 -5.66 -1.10
C VAL A 369 1.27 -5.47 0.21
N ASN A 370 1.46 -4.33 0.86
CA ASN A 370 0.69 -3.95 2.06
C ASN A 370 -0.49 -3.06 1.66
N MET A 371 -1.71 -3.55 1.91
CA MET A 371 -2.98 -2.85 1.65
C MET A 371 -3.62 -2.30 2.93
N SER A 372 -2.92 -2.32 4.05
CA SER A 372 -3.42 -1.76 5.31
C SER A 372 -3.76 -0.27 5.16
N GLY A 373 -4.97 0.11 5.55
CA GLY A 373 -5.44 1.49 5.44
C GLY A 373 -6.12 1.82 4.11
N ILE A 374 -6.07 0.94 3.12
CA ILE A 374 -6.75 1.10 1.84
C ILE A 374 -8.14 0.46 1.92
N ASP A 375 -9.18 1.21 1.55
CA ASP A 375 -10.53 0.66 1.37
C ASP A 375 -10.64 0.03 -0.04
N TRP A 376 -10.52 -1.29 -0.12
CA TRP A 376 -10.53 -2.01 -1.38
C TRP A 376 -11.96 -2.35 -1.83
N GLN A 377 -12.30 -1.88 -3.02
CA GLN A 377 -13.49 -2.34 -3.73
C GLN A 377 -13.13 -3.61 -4.50
N ALA A 378 -13.93 -4.65 -4.29
CA ALA A 378 -13.78 -5.91 -5.01
C ALA A 378 -13.84 -5.66 -6.54
N LEU A 379 -12.91 -6.29 -7.27
CA LEU A 379 -12.66 -5.90 -8.67
C LEU A 379 -13.89 -6.07 -9.58
N ASN A 380 -14.69 -7.13 -9.39
CA ASN A 380 -15.73 -7.56 -10.32
C ASN A 380 -17.04 -7.92 -9.59
N VAL A 381 -17.89 -6.93 -9.29
CA VAL A 381 -19.04 -7.10 -8.38
C VAL A 381 -20.42 -7.06 -9.06
N SER A 382 -20.49 -6.73 -10.34
CA SER A 382 -21.74 -6.60 -11.08
C SER A 382 -21.70 -7.31 -12.43
N GLU A 383 -22.85 -7.83 -12.86
CA GLU A 383 -23.03 -8.34 -14.22
C GLU A 383 -22.65 -7.25 -15.25
N PRO A 384 -22.02 -7.63 -16.37
CA PRO A 384 -21.84 -9.00 -16.88
C PRO A 384 -20.61 -9.77 -16.33
N TYR A 385 -19.94 -9.26 -15.29
CA TYR A 385 -18.70 -9.84 -14.74
C TYR A 385 -17.55 -9.91 -15.76
N ASP A 386 -17.41 -8.88 -16.59
CA ASP A 386 -16.51 -8.80 -17.75
C ASP A 386 -15.04 -8.50 -17.41
N ARG A 387 -14.70 -8.32 -16.14
CA ARG A 387 -13.30 -8.18 -15.69
C ARG A 387 -12.66 -9.55 -15.55
N LEU A 388 -12.24 -10.09 -16.69
CA LEU A 388 -11.56 -11.38 -16.81
C LEU A 388 -10.09 -11.23 -16.38
N VAL A 389 -9.66 -12.01 -15.39
CA VAL A 389 -8.34 -11.85 -14.75
C VAL A 389 -7.56 -13.15 -14.68
N HIS A 390 -6.29 -13.12 -15.09
CA HIS A 390 -5.28 -14.10 -14.70
C HIS A 390 -4.28 -13.42 -13.74
N PHE A 391 -4.42 -13.69 -12.44
CA PHE A 391 -3.58 -13.12 -11.39
C PHE A 391 -2.58 -14.16 -10.86
N ASP A 392 -1.29 -13.92 -11.10
CA ASP A 392 -0.22 -14.73 -10.53
C ASP A 392 0.45 -13.98 -9.37
N GLY A 393 0.23 -14.46 -8.16
CA GLY A 393 0.92 -13.95 -6.98
C GLY A 393 2.41 -14.24 -6.99
N ASN A 394 2.90 -15.15 -7.85
CA ASN A 394 4.33 -15.47 -8.01
C ASN A 394 5.04 -15.76 -6.67
N GLY A 395 4.31 -16.33 -5.70
CA GLY A 395 4.83 -16.59 -4.36
C GLY A 395 4.91 -15.35 -3.47
N HIS A 396 4.18 -14.27 -3.77
CA HIS A 396 4.07 -13.07 -2.94
C HIS A 396 2.80 -13.05 -2.09
N VAL A 397 2.77 -12.12 -1.12
CA VAL A 397 1.64 -11.93 -0.23
C VAL A 397 1.05 -10.53 -0.29
N ILE A 398 -0.27 -10.45 -0.14
CA ILE A 398 -1.01 -9.22 0.14
C ILE A 398 -1.32 -9.17 1.64
N LYS A 399 -0.96 -8.08 2.32
CA LYS A 399 -1.17 -7.91 3.77
C LYS A 399 -2.26 -6.88 4.05
N GLY A 400 -3.13 -7.15 5.01
CA GLY A 400 -4.09 -6.16 5.54
C GLY A 400 -5.22 -5.77 4.57
N LEU A 401 -5.62 -6.67 3.66
CA LEU A 401 -6.71 -6.42 2.71
C LEU A 401 -8.04 -6.16 3.46
N LYS A 402 -8.65 -4.99 3.23
CA LYS A 402 -9.98 -4.66 3.75
C LYS A 402 -10.97 -4.47 2.61
N SER A 403 -12.11 -5.14 2.66
CA SER A 403 -13.16 -4.96 1.65
C SER A 403 -14.55 -5.14 2.27
N GLN A 404 -15.49 -4.34 1.80
CA GLN A 404 -16.88 -4.33 2.27
C GLN A 404 -17.87 -4.16 1.12
N GLY A 405 -19.06 -4.76 1.25
CA GLY A 405 -20.14 -4.63 0.26
C GLY A 405 -20.53 -5.93 -0.45
N ASN A 406 -21.07 -5.81 -1.66
CA ASN A 406 -21.48 -6.96 -2.47
C ASN A 406 -20.25 -7.75 -2.94
N TYR A 407 -20.27 -9.07 -2.74
CA TYR A 407 -19.18 -9.98 -3.05
C TYR A 407 -17.83 -9.51 -2.49
N ALA A 408 -17.83 -8.81 -1.35
CA ALA A 408 -16.61 -8.27 -0.74
C ALA A 408 -15.53 -9.34 -0.64
N SER A 409 -14.37 -9.03 -1.23
CA SER A 409 -13.23 -9.94 -1.45
C SER A 409 -12.16 -9.19 -2.26
N LEU A 410 -11.07 -9.85 -2.63
CA LEU A 410 -10.14 -9.31 -3.63
C LEU A 410 -10.83 -9.12 -5.00
N PHE A 411 -11.46 -10.18 -5.54
CA PHE A 411 -11.94 -10.17 -6.92
C PHE A 411 -13.43 -9.88 -7.11
N GLY A 412 -14.26 -10.03 -6.08
CA GLY A 412 -15.70 -10.11 -6.25
C GLY A 412 -16.08 -11.45 -6.84
N VAL A 413 -16.34 -11.46 -8.13
CA VAL A 413 -16.53 -12.65 -8.97
C VAL A 413 -15.27 -12.88 -9.80
N LEU A 414 -14.54 -13.94 -9.49
CA LEU A 414 -13.34 -14.32 -10.23
C LEU A 414 -13.73 -15.13 -11.48
N CYS A 415 -13.72 -14.46 -12.64
CA CYS A 415 -13.74 -15.08 -13.96
C CYS A 415 -12.29 -15.12 -14.48
N GLY A 416 -11.70 -16.32 -14.55
CA GLY A 416 -10.28 -16.51 -14.87
C GLY A 416 -9.51 -17.26 -13.78
N VAL A 417 -8.29 -16.84 -13.46
CA VAL A 417 -7.35 -17.61 -12.62
C VAL A 417 -6.74 -16.73 -11.55
N CYS A 418 -6.62 -17.24 -10.33
CA CYS A 418 -5.73 -16.72 -9.29
C CYS A 418 -4.81 -17.84 -8.81
N LYS A 419 -3.49 -17.62 -8.80
CA LYS A 419 -2.54 -18.64 -8.35
C LYS A 419 -1.38 -18.08 -7.54
N ASN A 420 -0.76 -18.94 -6.73
CA ASN A 420 0.50 -18.68 -6.02
C ASN A 420 0.46 -17.43 -5.12
N LEU A 421 -0.65 -17.19 -4.44
CA LEU A 421 -0.92 -15.97 -3.68
C LEU A 421 -1.28 -16.26 -2.22
N GLY A 422 -0.65 -15.53 -1.30
CA GLY A 422 -1.11 -15.43 0.09
C GLY A 422 -1.85 -14.13 0.36
N ILE A 423 -2.95 -14.18 1.11
CA ILE A 423 -3.57 -12.97 1.69
C ILE A 423 -3.57 -13.10 3.21
N VAL A 424 -2.86 -12.19 3.87
CA VAL A 424 -2.60 -12.23 5.31
C VAL A 424 -3.30 -11.08 6.00
N ASP A 425 -3.88 -11.34 7.17
CA ASP A 425 -4.56 -10.36 8.03
C ASP A 425 -5.69 -9.61 7.31
N ALA A 426 -6.50 -10.33 6.51
CA ALA A 426 -7.64 -9.74 5.84
C ALA A 426 -8.79 -9.39 6.81
N ASP A 427 -9.56 -8.36 6.48
CA ASP A 427 -10.81 -7.99 7.15
C ASP A 427 -11.91 -7.76 6.11
N ILE A 428 -12.74 -8.79 5.91
CA ILE A 428 -13.76 -8.80 4.85
C ILE A 428 -15.17 -8.82 5.45
N VAL A 429 -16.02 -7.91 4.96
CA VAL A 429 -17.43 -7.79 5.38
C VAL A 429 -18.35 -7.81 4.16
N ALA A 430 -18.84 -9.01 3.80
CA ALA A 430 -19.72 -9.22 2.65
C ALA A 430 -21.20 -9.00 3.01
N GLN A 431 -21.93 -8.33 2.12
CA GLN A 431 -23.39 -8.20 2.21
C GLN A 431 -24.12 -9.47 1.74
N ASN A 432 -23.52 -10.21 0.81
CA ASN A 432 -24.04 -11.45 0.23
C ASN A 432 -22.96 -12.56 0.28
N GLY A 433 -22.76 -13.33 -0.80
CA GLY A 433 -21.72 -14.36 -0.84
C GLY A 433 -20.32 -13.76 -0.72
N GLY A 434 -19.51 -14.22 0.25
CA GLY A 434 -18.24 -13.60 0.60
C GLY A 434 -17.10 -14.59 0.82
N GLY A 435 -15.88 -14.14 0.54
CA GLY A 435 -14.64 -14.84 0.82
C GLY A 435 -13.45 -13.90 0.73
N ILE A 436 -12.26 -14.30 1.18
CA ILE A 436 -11.10 -13.39 1.15
C ILE A 436 -10.62 -13.19 -0.30
N LEU A 437 -10.54 -14.26 -1.09
CA LEU A 437 -10.14 -14.17 -2.49
C LEU A 437 -11.31 -13.77 -3.39
N ALA A 438 -12.47 -14.40 -3.23
CA ALA A 438 -13.63 -14.12 -4.07
C ALA A 438 -14.96 -14.34 -3.34
N GLY A 439 -15.98 -13.52 -3.60
CA GLY A 439 -17.36 -13.88 -3.28
C GLY A 439 -17.83 -15.08 -4.12
N TYR A 440 -17.32 -15.21 -5.34
CA TYR A 440 -17.63 -16.30 -6.27
C TYR A 440 -16.42 -16.66 -7.14
N VAL A 441 -16.07 -17.94 -7.20
CA VAL A 441 -15.07 -18.46 -8.16
C VAL A 441 -15.84 -19.01 -9.38
N GLY A 442 -15.70 -18.33 -10.51
CA GLY A 442 -16.57 -18.45 -11.68
C GLY A 442 -17.95 -17.86 -11.42
N ILE A 443 -18.94 -18.26 -12.23
CA ILE A 443 -20.35 -17.93 -11.98
C ILE A 443 -21.21 -19.18 -11.85
N LYS A 444 -22.44 -19.03 -11.34
CA LYS A 444 -23.34 -20.16 -11.08
C LYS A 444 -23.64 -20.98 -12.34
N ILE A 445 -23.83 -20.34 -13.48
CA ILE A 445 -24.13 -21.01 -14.76
C ILE A 445 -23.33 -20.27 -15.85
N PRO A 446 -22.08 -20.67 -16.12
CA PRO A 446 -21.25 -20.01 -17.11
C PRO A 446 -21.74 -20.29 -18.54
N THR A 447 -21.95 -19.22 -19.32
CA THR A 447 -22.32 -19.31 -20.73
C THR A 447 -21.12 -19.52 -21.66
N SER A 448 -19.89 -19.39 -21.13
CA SER A 448 -18.63 -19.64 -21.82
C SER A 448 -17.52 -19.99 -20.83
N ASP A 449 -16.45 -20.60 -21.32
CA ASP A 449 -15.30 -21.05 -20.52
C ASP A 449 -14.65 -19.91 -19.72
N VAL A 450 -14.60 -18.69 -20.29
CA VAL A 450 -13.98 -17.52 -19.63
C VAL A 450 -14.73 -17.05 -18.38
N LEU A 451 -15.99 -17.46 -18.20
CA LEU A 451 -16.79 -17.15 -17.00
C LEU A 451 -16.66 -18.21 -15.91
N THR A 452 -15.82 -19.22 -16.11
CA THR A 452 -15.37 -20.12 -15.04
C THR A 452 -14.23 -19.46 -14.26
N GLY A 453 -13.92 -19.98 -13.07
CA GLY A 453 -12.84 -19.46 -12.23
C GLY A 453 -11.97 -20.56 -11.62
N SER A 454 -10.67 -20.33 -11.48
CA SER A 454 -9.76 -21.23 -10.77
C SER A 454 -8.94 -20.49 -9.71
N VAL A 455 -8.81 -21.11 -8.53
CA VAL A 455 -7.90 -20.67 -7.45
C VAL A 455 -6.96 -21.82 -7.11
N GLU A 456 -5.65 -21.59 -7.25
CA GLU A 456 -4.64 -22.64 -7.13
C GLU A 456 -3.41 -22.22 -6.33
N ASN A 457 -2.96 -23.06 -5.40
CA ASN A 457 -1.76 -22.79 -4.60
C ASN A 457 -1.85 -21.47 -3.82
N CYS A 458 -3.02 -21.18 -3.23
CA CYS A 458 -3.27 -19.95 -2.51
C CYS A 458 -3.62 -20.20 -1.04
N TYR A 459 -3.43 -19.18 -0.19
CA TYR A 459 -3.93 -19.25 1.18
C TYR A 459 -4.43 -17.91 1.71
N THR A 460 -5.27 -17.99 2.74
CA THR A 460 -5.88 -16.80 3.38
C THR A 460 -5.84 -16.87 4.91
N SER A 461 -5.60 -15.74 5.56
CA SER A 461 -5.73 -15.54 7.00
C SER A 461 -6.46 -14.22 7.33
N GLY A 462 -6.80 -14.03 8.61
CA GLY A 462 -7.57 -12.88 9.09
C GLY A 462 -9.00 -13.27 9.41
N LYS A 463 -9.98 -12.45 9.00
CA LYS A 463 -11.40 -12.67 9.26
C LYS A 463 -12.26 -12.32 8.05
N VAL A 464 -13.28 -13.14 7.83
CA VAL A 464 -14.32 -12.91 6.84
C VAL A 464 -15.69 -13.10 7.48
N SER A 465 -16.58 -12.15 7.23
CA SER A 465 -17.96 -12.24 7.71
C SER A 465 -18.96 -11.73 6.70
N GLY A 466 -20.20 -12.18 6.79
CA GLY A 466 -21.29 -11.67 5.97
C GLY A 466 -22.60 -12.36 6.28
N PHE A 467 -23.67 -12.01 5.58
CA PHE A 467 -25.01 -12.44 5.97
C PHE A 467 -25.33 -13.89 5.58
N ASP A 468 -25.11 -14.29 4.32
CA ASP A 468 -25.57 -15.61 3.84
C ASP A 468 -24.44 -16.63 3.69
N ILE A 469 -23.70 -16.59 2.58
CA ILE A 469 -22.79 -17.67 2.18
C ILE A 469 -21.35 -17.20 2.34
N ILE A 470 -20.63 -17.72 3.32
CA ILE A 470 -19.28 -17.25 3.64
C ILE A 470 -18.30 -18.42 3.66
N GLY A 471 -17.16 -18.24 2.99
CA GLY A 471 -16.01 -19.14 3.09
C GLY A 471 -14.69 -18.42 3.29
N GLY A 472 -13.68 -19.09 3.86
CA GLY A 472 -12.36 -18.49 4.08
C GLY A 472 -11.63 -18.11 2.79
N ILE A 473 -11.84 -18.87 1.71
CA ILE A 473 -11.31 -18.56 0.36
C ILE A 473 -12.41 -17.95 -0.50
N SER A 474 -13.54 -18.64 -0.63
CA SER A 474 -14.65 -18.13 -1.43
C SER A 474 -16.03 -18.37 -0.86
N GLY A 475 -16.99 -17.52 -1.23
CA GLY A 475 -18.40 -17.79 -0.95
C GLY A 475 -18.89 -18.99 -1.75
N ASN A 476 -18.58 -19.05 -3.04
CA ASN A 476 -19.09 -20.07 -3.95
C ASN A 476 -18.03 -20.57 -4.94
N ILE A 477 -18.18 -21.82 -5.39
CA ILE A 477 -17.56 -22.36 -6.61
C ILE A 477 -18.65 -22.64 -7.63
N GLY A 478 -18.53 -22.04 -8.81
CA GLY A 478 -19.48 -22.15 -9.91
C GLY A 478 -19.56 -23.51 -10.59
N LYS A 479 -20.46 -23.60 -11.57
CA LYS A 479 -20.60 -24.78 -12.44
C LYS A 479 -19.52 -24.77 -13.54
N PRO A 480 -19.31 -25.89 -14.24
CA PRO A 480 -18.49 -25.92 -15.44
C PRO A 480 -19.19 -25.27 -16.64
N SER A 481 -18.38 -24.84 -17.62
CA SER A 481 -18.81 -24.60 -19.00
C SER A 481 -18.10 -25.63 -19.89
N GLY A 482 -18.87 -26.50 -20.56
CA GLY A 482 -18.30 -27.61 -21.33
C GLY A 482 -17.34 -28.47 -20.50
N SER A 483 -16.07 -28.48 -20.89
CA SER A 483 -14.99 -29.23 -20.23
C SER A 483 -14.14 -28.38 -19.27
N VAL A 484 -14.47 -27.09 -19.08
CA VAL A 484 -13.76 -26.17 -18.19
C VAL A 484 -14.55 -26.04 -16.89
N TYR A 485 -13.87 -26.26 -15.77
CA TYR A 485 -14.49 -26.38 -14.45
C TYR A 485 -14.08 -25.22 -13.56
N SER A 486 -15.03 -24.64 -12.83
CA SER A 486 -14.69 -23.74 -11.73
C SER A 486 -14.08 -24.55 -10.58
N SER A 487 -12.97 -24.10 -10.01
CA SER A 487 -12.24 -24.90 -9.02
C SER A 487 -11.46 -24.12 -7.96
N ILE A 488 -11.28 -24.76 -6.80
CA ILE A 488 -10.31 -24.38 -5.77
C ILE A 488 -9.46 -25.61 -5.48
N LYS A 489 -8.15 -25.51 -5.67
CA LYS A 489 -7.22 -26.63 -5.55
C LYS A 489 -5.94 -26.25 -4.82
N ASN A 490 -5.41 -27.15 -4.00
CA ASN A 490 -4.14 -26.94 -3.28
C ASN A 490 -4.14 -25.63 -2.49
N CYS A 491 -5.18 -25.39 -1.71
CA CYS A 491 -5.33 -24.13 -0.99
C CYS A 491 -5.63 -24.36 0.49
N TYR A 492 -5.38 -23.35 1.32
CA TYR A 492 -5.81 -23.41 2.71
C TYR A 492 -6.31 -22.08 3.27
N SER A 493 -7.05 -22.16 4.37
CA SER A 493 -7.46 -20.96 5.10
C SER A 493 -7.34 -21.13 6.61
N THR A 494 -6.72 -20.14 7.26
CA THR A 494 -6.70 -20.02 8.72
C THR A 494 -7.65 -18.92 9.22
N ALA A 495 -8.40 -18.29 8.32
CA ALA A 495 -9.28 -17.18 8.64
C ALA A 495 -10.47 -17.61 9.51
N THR A 496 -10.89 -16.73 10.41
CA THR A 496 -12.17 -16.87 11.11
C THR A 496 -13.31 -16.54 10.14
N VAL A 497 -14.27 -17.46 10.01
CA VAL A 497 -15.40 -17.39 9.07
C VAL A 497 -16.72 -17.25 9.83
N THR A 498 -17.46 -16.17 9.59
CA THR A 498 -18.74 -15.93 10.30
C THR A 498 -19.89 -15.59 9.34
N ALA A 499 -20.87 -16.49 9.22
CA ALA A 499 -22.15 -16.22 8.55
C ALA A 499 -23.19 -15.73 9.56
N LYS A 500 -23.60 -14.45 9.43
CA LYS A 500 -24.28 -13.65 10.46
C LYS A 500 -25.82 -13.68 10.40
N ASN A 501 -26.44 -14.20 9.36
CA ASN A 501 -27.90 -14.17 9.26
C ASN A 501 -28.57 -15.14 10.25
N GLU A 502 -29.33 -14.58 11.21
CA GLU A 502 -29.98 -15.31 12.29
C GLU A 502 -31.34 -15.93 11.87
N THR A 503 -31.97 -15.41 10.82
CA THR A 503 -33.35 -15.79 10.43
C THR A 503 -33.43 -16.44 9.05
N GLY A 504 -32.48 -16.12 8.16
CA GLY A 504 -32.42 -16.63 6.80
C GLY A 504 -31.34 -17.71 6.59
N ASN A 505 -30.91 -17.86 5.33
CA ASN A 505 -29.84 -18.77 4.99
C ASN A 505 -28.52 -18.19 5.53
N SER A 506 -27.87 -18.87 6.48
CA SER A 506 -26.48 -18.57 6.88
C SER A 506 -25.66 -19.84 6.81
N ARG A 507 -24.73 -19.85 5.87
CA ARG A 507 -23.92 -21.01 5.48
C ARG A 507 -22.45 -20.64 5.59
N ALA A 508 -21.76 -21.24 6.55
CA ALA A 508 -20.34 -20.98 6.81
C ALA A 508 -19.49 -22.23 6.54
N GLY A 509 -18.44 -22.09 5.73
CA GLY A 509 -17.46 -23.14 5.48
C GLY A 509 -16.03 -22.63 5.65
N GLY A 510 -15.11 -23.40 6.21
CA GLY A 510 -13.74 -22.91 6.41
C GLY A 510 -12.99 -22.58 5.12
N ILE A 511 -13.27 -23.30 4.02
CA ILE A 511 -12.75 -22.96 2.68
C ILE A 511 -13.80 -22.26 1.82
N VAL A 512 -14.97 -22.88 1.70
CA VAL A 512 -16.00 -22.46 0.74
C VAL A 512 -17.40 -22.49 1.35
N GLY A 513 -18.25 -21.52 1.04
CA GLY A 513 -19.66 -21.60 1.43
C GLY A 513 -20.41 -22.70 0.65
N ILE A 514 -20.49 -22.58 -0.68
CA ILE A 514 -21.20 -23.54 -1.56
C ILE A 514 -20.33 -24.02 -2.72
N VAL A 515 -20.37 -25.32 -3.01
CA VAL A 515 -19.88 -25.89 -4.27
C VAL A 515 -21.07 -26.32 -5.11
N TRP A 516 -21.29 -25.67 -6.26
CA TRP A 516 -22.35 -26.03 -7.20
C TRP A 516 -21.99 -27.27 -8.03
N ALA A 517 -23.00 -27.87 -8.68
CA ALA A 517 -22.84 -29.10 -9.45
C ALA A 517 -21.70 -29.01 -10.50
N GLY A 518 -20.75 -29.93 -10.42
CA GLY A 518 -19.55 -29.98 -11.25
C GLY A 518 -18.38 -29.11 -10.73
N GLY A 519 -18.60 -28.19 -9.79
CA GLY A 519 -17.54 -27.43 -9.16
C GLY A 519 -16.53 -28.34 -8.43
N ILE A 520 -15.26 -27.97 -8.45
CA ILE A 520 -14.18 -28.83 -7.94
C ILE A 520 -13.54 -28.20 -6.70
N LEU A 521 -13.53 -28.94 -5.58
CA LEU A 521 -12.75 -28.61 -4.39
C LEU A 521 -11.84 -29.80 -4.04
N GLU A 522 -10.53 -29.61 -4.18
CA GLU A 522 -9.55 -30.70 -3.98
C GLU A 522 -8.28 -30.25 -3.27
N ASN A 523 -7.70 -31.12 -2.45
CA ASN A 523 -6.40 -30.90 -1.78
C ASN A 523 -6.39 -29.62 -0.93
N CYS A 524 -7.43 -29.40 -0.12
CA CYS A 524 -7.57 -28.17 0.67
C CYS A 524 -7.71 -28.46 2.16
N TYR A 525 -7.31 -27.51 3.01
CA TYR A 525 -7.58 -27.61 4.44
C TYR A 525 -7.97 -26.27 5.07
N ALA A 526 -8.75 -26.31 6.15
CA ALA A 526 -9.07 -25.13 6.94
C ALA A 526 -8.68 -25.33 8.40
N ALA A 527 -8.19 -24.27 9.05
CA ALA A 527 -7.79 -24.30 10.46
C ALA A 527 -8.42 -23.19 11.32
N GLY A 528 -9.00 -22.17 10.70
CA GLY A 528 -9.69 -21.08 11.40
C GLY A 528 -11.03 -21.50 12.01
N GLU A 529 -11.58 -20.65 12.87
CA GLU A 529 -12.91 -20.89 13.46
C GLU A 529 -14.02 -20.67 12.42
N VAL A 530 -15.08 -21.48 12.46
CA VAL A 530 -16.24 -21.35 11.57
C VAL A 530 -17.52 -21.24 12.39
N ILE A 531 -18.27 -20.15 12.16
CA ILE A 531 -19.48 -19.82 12.91
C ILE A 531 -20.62 -19.53 11.93
N SER A 532 -21.75 -20.20 12.12
CA SER A 532 -23.03 -19.85 11.49
C SER A 532 -24.07 -19.50 12.53
N MET A 533 -24.93 -18.52 12.21
CA MET A 533 -26.02 -18.09 13.10
C MET A 533 -27.32 -18.88 12.92
N ASN A 534 -27.50 -19.63 11.82
CA ASN A 534 -28.78 -20.28 11.53
C ASN A 534 -28.63 -21.58 10.70
N SER A 535 -28.32 -21.52 9.40
CA SER A 535 -28.61 -22.68 8.53
C SER A 535 -27.62 -23.84 8.63
N GLY A 536 -26.32 -23.57 8.56
CA GLY A 536 -25.31 -24.61 8.71
C GLY A 536 -23.88 -24.12 8.75
N ALA A 537 -23.03 -24.86 9.46
CA ALA A 537 -21.59 -24.62 9.54
C ALA A 537 -20.82 -25.91 9.30
N ALA A 538 -19.68 -25.79 8.61
CA ALA A 538 -18.75 -26.91 8.46
C ALA A 538 -17.28 -26.48 8.35
N GLY A 539 -16.38 -27.39 8.70
CA GLY A 539 -14.94 -27.13 8.66
C GLY A 539 -14.42 -26.86 7.25
N ILE A 540 -14.91 -27.59 6.24
CA ILE A 540 -14.49 -27.40 4.83
C ILE A 540 -15.49 -26.56 4.04
N GLY A 541 -16.72 -27.05 3.87
CA GLY A 541 -17.72 -26.30 3.11
C GLY A 541 -19.15 -26.51 3.55
N ALA A 542 -19.98 -25.47 3.51
CA ALA A 542 -21.32 -25.58 4.06
C ALA A 542 -22.23 -26.46 3.19
N TYR A 543 -22.19 -26.32 1.87
CA TYR A 543 -23.07 -27.07 0.96
C TYR A 543 -22.32 -27.60 -0.27
N PHE A 544 -22.53 -28.87 -0.63
CA PHE A 544 -21.89 -29.52 -1.77
C PHE A 544 -22.90 -30.19 -2.70
N ASP A 545 -23.10 -29.66 -3.90
CA ASP A 545 -23.70 -30.42 -5.02
C ASP A 545 -22.67 -31.34 -5.71
N THR A 546 -21.38 -31.16 -5.41
CA THR A 546 -20.29 -32.05 -5.85
C THR A 546 -19.35 -32.28 -4.69
N ALA A 547 -19.05 -33.54 -4.37
CA ALA A 547 -18.34 -33.89 -3.15
C ALA A 547 -16.89 -33.40 -3.20
N PRO A 548 -16.35 -32.91 -2.08
CA PRO A 548 -14.93 -32.57 -1.99
C PRO A 548 -14.07 -33.83 -2.00
N LYS A 549 -12.81 -33.69 -2.42
CA LYS A 549 -11.83 -34.77 -2.31
C LYS A 549 -10.56 -34.30 -1.62
N ARG A 550 -9.97 -35.17 -0.81
CA ARG A 550 -8.68 -34.94 -0.15
C ARG A 550 -8.66 -33.63 0.63
N CYS A 551 -9.76 -33.32 1.33
CA CYS A 551 -9.94 -32.09 2.09
C CYS A 551 -9.91 -32.36 3.60
N VAL A 552 -9.24 -31.48 4.36
CA VAL A 552 -8.95 -31.71 5.78
C VAL A 552 -9.45 -30.59 6.68
N ALA A 553 -10.34 -30.92 7.63
CA ALA A 553 -10.81 -30.00 8.66
C ALA A 553 -9.88 -30.04 9.88
N LEU A 554 -9.02 -29.01 10.01
CA LEU A 554 -8.11 -28.77 11.14
C LEU A 554 -8.63 -27.63 12.04
N ASN A 555 -9.89 -27.25 11.89
CA ASN A 555 -10.48 -26.10 12.55
C ASN A 555 -10.49 -26.29 14.07
N LYS A 556 -10.12 -25.23 14.81
CA LYS A 556 -10.23 -25.22 16.29
C LYS A 556 -11.68 -25.32 16.77
N LEU A 557 -12.59 -24.70 16.03
CA LEU A 557 -14.00 -24.62 16.36
C LEU A 557 -14.84 -24.58 15.08
N VAL A 558 -15.90 -25.40 15.04
CA VAL A 558 -17.03 -25.24 14.13
C VAL A 558 -18.30 -25.18 14.96
N GLU A 559 -19.04 -24.09 14.84
CA GLU A 559 -20.25 -23.87 15.62
C GLU A 559 -21.40 -23.38 14.75
N ASN A 560 -22.58 -23.92 15.00
CA ASN A 560 -23.82 -23.24 14.63
C ASN A 560 -24.51 -22.77 15.90
N LYS A 561 -24.83 -21.47 15.97
CA LYS A 561 -25.47 -20.86 17.14
C LYS A 561 -26.94 -21.22 17.29
N LYS A 562 -27.59 -21.69 16.22
CA LYS A 562 -28.96 -22.19 16.28
C LYS A 562 -28.95 -23.67 16.65
N ASN A 563 -29.87 -24.07 17.53
CA ASN A 563 -30.02 -25.45 17.92
C ASN A 563 -30.76 -26.27 16.83
N GLY A 564 -30.37 -27.53 16.66
CA GLY A 564 -31.09 -28.52 15.84
C GLY A 564 -30.96 -28.32 14.33
N VAL A 565 -29.86 -27.73 13.90
CA VAL A 565 -29.54 -27.44 12.50
C VAL A 565 -28.28 -28.17 12.06
N ASN A 566 -28.03 -28.19 10.76
CA ASN A 566 -26.96 -28.99 10.20
C ASN A 566 -25.57 -28.47 10.60
N LEU A 567 -24.73 -29.41 11.00
CA LEU A 567 -23.38 -29.17 11.47
C LEU A 567 -22.53 -30.39 11.11
N GLY A 568 -21.42 -30.18 10.40
CA GLY A 568 -20.53 -31.28 10.02
C GLY A 568 -19.07 -30.85 9.96
N ARG A 569 -18.15 -31.79 10.12
CA ARG A 569 -16.71 -31.46 10.03
C ARG A 569 -16.29 -31.16 8.59
N ILE A 570 -16.80 -31.90 7.61
CA ILE A 570 -16.52 -31.67 6.18
C ILE A 570 -17.63 -30.84 5.53
N ALA A 571 -18.88 -31.27 5.69
CA ALA A 571 -20.03 -30.66 5.06
C ALA A 571 -21.21 -30.50 6.01
N ALA A 572 -21.93 -29.37 5.93
CA ALA A 572 -23.22 -29.23 6.61
C ALA A 572 -24.35 -29.81 5.74
N PHE A 573 -24.25 -29.74 4.42
CA PHE A 573 -25.26 -30.23 3.49
C PHE A 573 -24.63 -30.94 2.28
N MET A 574 -24.94 -32.22 2.11
CA MET A 574 -24.69 -32.94 0.86
C MET A 574 -25.90 -32.82 -0.08
N GLY A 575 -25.71 -32.31 -1.30
CA GLY A 575 -26.79 -32.00 -2.25
C GLY A 575 -27.48 -33.23 -2.83
N ALA A 576 -26.81 -34.37 -2.83
CA ALA A 576 -27.35 -35.68 -3.20
C ALA A 576 -27.01 -36.74 -2.13
N ALA A 577 -27.77 -37.84 -2.12
CA ALA A 577 -27.50 -38.95 -1.22
C ALA A 577 -26.26 -39.73 -1.66
N ASN A 578 -25.49 -40.21 -0.69
CA ASN A 578 -24.35 -41.11 -0.87
C ASN A 578 -23.32 -40.60 -1.90
N MET A 579 -23.13 -39.29 -1.96
CA MET A 579 -22.06 -38.70 -2.76
C MET A 579 -20.71 -39.21 -2.26
N THR A 580 -19.85 -39.64 -3.17
CA THR A 580 -18.54 -40.20 -2.83
C THR A 580 -17.61 -39.10 -2.33
N VAL A 581 -17.46 -39.01 -1.02
CA VAL A 581 -16.43 -38.20 -0.36
C VAL A 581 -15.15 -39.04 -0.27
N VAL A 582 -14.05 -38.54 -0.83
CA VAL A 582 -12.80 -39.32 -0.98
C VAL A 582 -11.71 -38.67 -0.14
N ASP A 583 -11.11 -39.44 0.77
CA ASP A 583 -9.95 -39.02 1.59
C ASP A 583 -10.15 -37.68 2.32
N CYS A 584 -11.37 -37.40 2.78
CA CYS A 584 -11.66 -36.20 3.56
C CYS A 584 -11.58 -36.51 5.05
N TRP A 585 -10.75 -35.75 5.76
CA TRP A 585 -10.40 -36.03 7.14
C TRP A 585 -10.75 -34.86 8.06
N ALA A 586 -10.92 -35.17 9.34
CA ALA A 586 -11.04 -34.16 10.38
C ALA A 586 -10.21 -34.56 11.61
N THR A 587 -9.62 -33.56 12.25
CA THR A 587 -8.84 -33.75 13.47
C THR A 587 -9.72 -34.20 14.64
N ASP A 588 -9.17 -35.04 15.51
CA ASP A 588 -9.86 -35.60 16.67
C ASP A 588 -10.06 -34.60 17.82
N ASP A 589 -9.27 -33.53 17.85
CA ASP A 589 -9.35 -32.43 18.82
C ASP A 589 -10.25 -31.26 18.38
N MET A 590 -10.93 -31.40 17.23
CA MET A 590 -11.86 -30.41 16.68
C MET A 590 -13.07 -30.21 17.60
N LYS A 591 -13.29 -28.98 18.07
CA LYS A 591 -14.53 -28.65 18.78
C LYS A 591 -15.66 -28.42 17.79
N ILE A 592 -16.73 -29.18 17.94
CA ILE A 592 -17.94 -29.04 17.11
C ILE A 592 -19.15 -28.76 18.01
N LEU A 593 -19.74 -27.57 17.91
CA LEU A 593 -20.76 -27.09 18.85
C LEU A 593 -22.09 -26.80 18.15
N ASN A 594 -23.17 -27.36 18.68
CA ASN A 594 -24.55 -27.08 18.32
C ASN A 594 -25.18 -26.22 19.42
N ALA A 595 -25.32 -24.92 19.18
CA ALA A 595 -25.74 -23.91 20.14
C ALA A 595 -24.97 -23.99 21.49
N GLY A 596 -23.63 -24.06 21.40
CA GLY A 596 -22.75 -24.20 22.56
C GLY A 596 -22.65 -25.61 23.15
N VAL A 597 -23.44 -26.59 22.68
CA VAL A 597 -23.40 -27.97 23.16
C VAL A 597 -22.50 -28.83 22.24
N PRO A 598 -21.52 -29.57 22.76
CA PRO A 598 -20.69 -30.45 21.94
C PRO A 598 -21.49 -31.51 21.18
N LYS A 599 -21.24 -31.63 19.86
CA LYS A 599 -21.74 -32.74 19.04
C LYS A 599 -20.87 -33.97 19.29
N THR A 600 -21.48 -35.06 19.74
CA THR A 600 -20.79 -36.32 20.09
C THR A 600 -21.02 -37.45 19.08
N GLU A 601 -21.98 -37.29 18.17
CA GLU A 601 -22.30 -38.28 17.13
C GLU A 601 -21.89 -37.75 15.77
N PHE A 602 -21.18 -38.55 14.98
CA PHE A 602 -20.70 -38.20 13.65
C PHE A 602 -21.35 -39.09 12.59
N SER A 603 -21.52 -38.56 11.38
CA SER A 603 -22.10 -39.30 10.25
C SER A 603 -21.29 -40.56 9.90
N GLY A 604 -21.98 -41.64 9.53
CA GLY A 604 -21.34 -42.78 8.85
C GLY A 604 -20.99 -42.47 7.38
N GLU A 605 -20.51 -43.48 6.65
CA GLU A 605 -20.10 -43.34 5.24
C GLU A 605 -21.27 -42.98 4.30
N LEU A 606 -22.48 -43.47 4.60
CA LEU A 606 -23.67 -43.21 3.81
C LEU A 606 -24.48 -42.06 4.42
N VAL A 607 -24.65 -40.99 3.64
CA VAL A 607 -25.29 -39.76 4.07
C VAL A 607 -26.47 -39.44 3.14
N GLY A 608 -27.62 -39.13 3.72
CA GLY A 608 -28.84 -38.77 2.98
C GLY A 608 -28.75 -37.38 2.33
N VAL A 609 -29.76 -37.04 1.53
CA VAL A 609 -29.87 -35.70 0.91
C VAL A 609 -29.99 -34.63 2.00
N LYS A 610 -29.22 -33.54 1.85
CA LYS A 610 -29.15 -32.40 2.78
C LYS A 610 -28.81 -32.79 4.20
N GLN A 611 -28.03 -33.86 4.38
CA GLN A 611 -27.49 -34.26 5.69
C GLN A 611 -26.01 -33.85 5.81
N PRO A 612 -25.50 -33.67 7.04
CA PRO A 612 -24.09 -33.35 7.28
C PRO A 612 -23.18 -34.55 6.98
N HIS A 613 -21.93 -34.27 6.64
CA HIS A 613 -20.87 -35.26 6.47
C HIS A 613 -19.65 -34.88 7.30
N ASP A 614 -19.13 -35.82 8.07
CA ASP A 614 -18.08 -35.58 9.06
C ASP A 614 -16.69 -36.09 8.63
N GLY A 615 -16.59 -36.86 7.54
CA GLY A 615 -15.31 -37.41 7.08
C GLY A 615 -14.68 -38.38 8.10
N GLU A 616 -13.49 -38.87 7.79
CA GLU A 616 -12.78 -39.76 8.71
C GLU A 616 -12.09 -38.98 9.81
N THR A 617 -12.21 -39.46 11.05
CA THR A 617 -11.42 -38.91 12.17
C THR A 617 -9.97 -39.36 12.05
N LYS A 618 -9.02 -38.42 12.16
CA LYS A 618 -7.58 -38.71 12.20
C LYS A 618 -6.95 -38.02 13.40
N SER A 619 -5.91 -38.66 13.97
CA SER A 619 -5.17 -38.09 15.09
C SER A 619 -4.27 -36.94 14.63
N LYS A 620 -3.90 -36.08 15.58
CA LYS A 620 -2.89 -35.04 15.33
C LYS A 620 -1.56 -35.60 14.80
N GLU A 621 -1.13 -36.78 15.25
CA GLU A 621 0.09 -37.45 14.75
C GLU A 621 -0.04 -37.81 13.27
N PHE A 622 -1.17 -38.39 12.86
CA PHE A 622 -1.45 -38.69 11.45
C PHE A 622 -1.45 -37.42 10.60
N LEU A 623 -2.11 -36.36 11.08
CA LEU A 623 -2.24 -35.09 10.37
C LEU A 623 -0.95 -34.25 10.37
N SER A 624 0.00 -34.55 11.26
CA SER A 624 1.33 -33.92 11.27
C SER A 624 2.34 -34.66 10.39
N ASN A 625 1.93 -35.74 9.72
CA ASN A 625 2.78 -36.49 8.78
C ASN A 625 2.37 -36.21 7.33
N MET A 626 3.16 -35.39 6.64
CA MET A 626 2.90 -35.00 5.26
C MET A 626 2.81 -36.19 4.28
N GLN A 627 3.47 -37.31 4.58
CA GLN A 627 3.41 -38.50 3.72
C GLN A 627 1.98 -39.01 3.55
N ASN A 628 1.15 -38.93 4.60
CA ASN A 628 -0.26 -39.34 4.51
C ASN A 628 -1.03 -38.52 3.47
N TYR A 629 -0.77 -37.21 3.40
CA TYR A 629 -1.39 -36.32 2.41
C TYR A 629 -0.92 -36.66 0.99
N LEU A 630 0.38 -36.92 0.83
CA LEU A 630 0.97 -37.31 -0.46
C LEU A 630 0.40 -38.66 -0.95
N ASP A 631 0.28 -39.64 -0.06
CA ASP A 631 -0.30 -40.97 -0.36
C ASP A 631 -1.78 -40.86 -0.74
N ALA A 632 -2.51 -39.93 -0.13
CA ALA A 632 -3.88 -39.61 -0.52
C ALA A 632 -3.96 -38.90 -1.89
N GLY A 633 -2.86 -38.33 -2.39
CA GLY A 633 -2.79 -37.69 -3.70
C GLY A 633 -2.62 -36.16 -3.67
N TRP A 634 -2.14 -35.59 -2.58
CA TRP A 634 -1.65 -34.21 -2.58
C TRP A 634 -0.39 -34.13 -3.44
N GLY A 635 -0.34 -33.17 -4.36
CA GLY A 635 0.72 -33.06 -5.35
C GLY A 635 1.89 -32.15 -4.94
N ASN A 636 2.80 -31.92 -5.89
CA ASN A 636 4.03 -31.12 -5.74
C ASN A 636 3.79 -29.62 -5.42
N SER A 637 2.55 -29.16 -5.38
CA SER A 637 2.19 -27.83 -4.88
C SER A 637 2.49 -27.66 -3.39
N TRP A 638 2.54 -28.77 -2.65
CA TRP A 638 2.79 -28.77 -1.21
C TRP A 638 4.24 -29.12 -0.89
N TYR A 639 4.77 -28.50 0.15
CA TYR A 639 6.07 -28.88 0.69
C TYR A 639 6.01 -30.29 1.28
N TYR A 640 7.05 -31.10 1.09
CA TYR A 640 7.06 -32.53 1.47
C TYR A 640 7.12 -32.77 2.98
N LYS A 641 7.14 -31.70 3.80
CA LYS A 641 7.04 -31.73 5.26
C LYS A 641 6.03 -30.69 5.73
N VAL A 642 5.47 -30.91 6.91
CA VAL A 642 4.70 -29.88 7.63
C VAL A 642 5.62 -28.82 8.24
N ASN A 643 5.08 -27.65 8.55
CA ASN A 643 5.80 -26.60 9.28
C ASN A 643 6.04 -26.97 10.76
N ALA A 644 6.74 -26.12 11.50
CA ALA A 644 7.05 -26.35 12.92
C ALA A 644 5.81 -26.49 13.83
N LYS A 645 4.64 -26.01 13.38
CA LYS A 645 3.36 -26.11 14.08
C LYS A 645 2.55 -27.37 13.70
N GLY A 646 3.06 -28.19 12.77
CA GLY A 646 2.43 -29.43 12.33
C GLY A 646 1.44 -29.27 11.17
N TYR A 647 1.44 -28.13 10.47
CA TYR A 647 0.53 -27.88 9.34
C TYR A 647 1.21 -28.04 7.98
N PRO A 648 0.53 -28.62 6.97
CA PRO A 648 0.98 -28.55 5.58
C PRO A 648 1.15 -27.10 5.12
N ILE A 649 2.20 -26.81 4.35
CA ILE A 649 2.43 -25.50 3.72
C ILE A 649 2.73 -25.69 2.23
N LEU A 650 2.48 -24.65 1.44
CA LEU A 650 2.75 -24.67 0.00
C LEU A 650 4.25 -24.63 -0.27
N LEU A 651 4.68 -25.26 -1.37
CA LEU A 651 6.10 -25.32 -1.73
C LEU A 651 6.69 -23.92 -1.96
N TRP A 652 5.93 -23.03 -2.60
CA TRP A 652 6.40 -21.66 -2.82
C TRP A 652 6.57 -20.88 -1.51
N GLN A 653 5.79 -21.19 -0.46
CA GLN A 653 5.97 -20.56 0.85
C GLN A 653 7.29 -20.99 1.46
N TYR A 654 7.57 -22.30 1.44
CA TYR A 654 8.86 -22.81 1.91
C TYR A 654 10.05 -22.14 1.20
N ASN A 655 9.94 -21.93 -0.12
CA ASN A 655 11.00 -21.32 -0.92
C ASN A 655 11.26 -19.84 -0.61
N ARG A 656 10.37 -19.15 0.12
CA ARG A 656 10.58 -17.75 0.53
C ARG A 656 11.51 -17.59 1.74
N GLU A 657 11.85 -18.68 2.43
CA GLU A 657 12.64 -18.70 3.67
C GLU A 657 12.00 -18.01 4.90
N ASP A 658 10.99 -17.14 4.72
CA ASP A 658 10.24 -16.43 5.77
C ASP A 658 9.00 -17.19 6.28
N TYR A 659 8.81 -18.45 5.87
CA TYR A 659 7.62 -19.27 6.18
C TYR A 659 7.44 -19.64 7.66
N ASN A 660 8.43 -19.42 8.52
CA ASN A 660 8.29 -19.63 9.97
C ASN A 660 7.79 -18.38 10.72
N THR A 661 7.44 -17.31 10.00
CA THR A 661 6.86 -16.08 10.55
C THR A 661 5.33 -16.08 10.49
N ASP A 662 4.70 -15.04 11.03
CA ASP A 662 3.23 -14.82 10.99
C ASP A 662 2.66 -14.74 9.56
N ILE A 663 3.52 -14.63 8.53
CA ILE A 663 3.14 -14.58 7.12
C ILE A 663 2.35 -15.83 6.70
N THR A 664 2.52 -16.99 7.34
CA THR A 664 1.77 -18.21 6.99
C THR A 664 0.34 -18.25 7.54
N GLY A 665 -0.03 -17.31 8.42
CA GLY A 665 -1.34 -17.24 9.05
C GLY A 665 -1.62 -18.30 10.12
N HIS A 666 -0.63 -19.13 10.48
CA HIS A 666 -0.70 -20.14 11.55
C HIS A 666 -0.19 -19.62 12.87
#